data_AF-A0A137QHP6-F1
#
_entry.id   AF-A0A137QHP6-F1
#
_cell.length_a   1.000
_cell.length_b   1.000
_cell.length_c   1.000
_cell.angle_alpha   90.00
_cell.angle_beta   90.00
_cell.angle_gamma   90.00
#
_symmetry.space_group_name_H-M   'P 1'
#
loop_
_entity.id
_entity.type
_entity.pdbx_description
1 polymer ?
#
loop_
_entity_poly.entity_id
_entity_poly.type
_entity_poly.pdbx_seq_one_letter_code
_entity_poly.pdbx_strand_id
1 'polypeptide(L)'
;MATPDNDNTRATTPPGSNQRAEPLQVSEETPRIVRSSGNQLTVTENRDGIAEQMDQEMLICSLEDFQRTYLPFIPSDEDIRKCAQQLEEFGLFEKKENAYSWNIKAPDEEGAGPETEAFKFLAKFAAVISRHKFSRNHDDRTKQARLVYQDCPNRAVRSELYGADFKNDACLKLTKWTDPKMGVMATTLTKKVAASDIVVAAEYKKSGNDAVDNRRKLLSAANHILNEDPRRVFMFGITIEGKNVSLWFFSRSHSTKSHEFNFFEVSLKKLISTFLSFLFGKSDRLGFDEAVRRYARAEKKIYYEYKVTSKGGNRYFRTREALASSRSNRITGRMTRVWRVVEIGVFGGDEIPGKEFALKDVWLDRSAQTEERIQSAIFAAVERQNEQYQQGQTSTLDYLSSWKPERKNKLLNLIRSGAYRDLFMTVECENAEGGAVTASRPVTSTPTRHLFFNSPRGNRVGRRSHLLKGADHSRDSPNPAHLVSTTTEPWSAAIEGRPYEPKRRYLLVYTEVGSALHQLKSFKGVFKALVDITYALAIMYVAGWVHRDISTGNIIVVGSGDSTCGKISDLEYAKVFGSTSPTARDPKTGTPFYMAFELLDNDWLYRKEADPGAIEERINQSLPVTQLLETPWPTVVYNFQYDLESVWWIALWCLLVCVNHPPSRDCAPTIYENTINYVPTERRLIFTRDNYLSKKLQKVLFSKFEPLRKHLVNWRDILYSHYLQREAKDEVMIPVSYAKIFELVITIAEDLCKDCSGIEDLPAFIPPRNSADEPPFSSTSGFTNISETPATPPSSKRSSSQRPASDHTDEAENSSVKRPRSDGPAVPGLFPQGYLNHRSPVA
;
A
#
# COMPACT_ATOMS: atom_id res chain seq x y z
N MET A 1 -37.72 13.25 -46.71
CA MET A 1 -37.84 14.67 -46.35
C MET A 1 -38.78 14.79 -45.18
N ALA A 2 -38.36 15.56 -44.17
CA ALA A 2 -39.10 16.17 -43.07
C ALA A 2 -39.82 15.29 -42.02
N THR A 3 -39.58 15.70 -40.78
CA THR A 3 -39.95 15.19 -39.45
C THR A 3 -41.45 15.34 -39.10
N PRO A 4 -41.97 14.57 -38.11
CA PRO A 4 -43.35 14.71 -37.66
C PRO A 4 -43.52 15.54 -36.38
N ASP A 5 -44.72 16.12 -36.31
CA ASP A 5 -45.34 16.87 -35.22
C ASP A 5 -45.65 16.03 -33.98
N ASN A 6 -45.82 16.75 -32.87
CA ASN A 6 -46.06 16.26 -31.53
C ASN A 6 -47.36 16.89 -31.04
N ASP A 7 -48.40 16.11 -30.72
CA ASP A 7 -49.24 16.43 -29.55
C ASP A 7 -50.10 15.27 -29.02
N ASN A 8 -50.06 15.17 -27.69
CA ASN A 8 -50.94 14.57 -26.68
C ASN A 8 -52.01 13.52 -27.04
N THR A 9 -51.96 12.37 -26.35
CA THR A 9 -53.10 11.90 -25.54
C THR A 9 -52.70 11.03 -24.34
N ARG A 10 -53.34 11.38 -23.22
CA ARG A 10 -53.54 10.76 -21.90
C ARG A 10 -53.60 9.23 -21.84
N ALA A 11 -52.95 8.62 -20.83
CA ALA A 11 -53.28 7.27 -20.36
C ALA A 11 -53.14 7.12 -18.83
N THR A 12 -54.05 6.30 -18.31
CA THR A 12 -54.46 6.01 -16.93
C THR A 12 -53.48 5.17 -16.11
N THR A 13 -53.42 5.42 -14.80
CA THR A 13 -52.79 4.59 -13.75
C THR A 13 -53.61 3.33 -13.41
N PRO A 14 -52.93 2.22 -13.04
CA PRO A 14 -53.36 1.44 -11.86
C PRO A 14 -52.11 0.97 -11.02
N PRO A 15 -52.24 0.14 -9.96
CA PRO A 15 -52.01 0.53 -8.57
C PRO A 15 -50.68 0.00 -7.99
N GLY A 16 -50.30 0.58 -6.85
CA GLY A 16 -49.01 0.33 -6.21
C GLY A 16 -48.82 -1.06 -5.60
N SER A 17 -47.57 -1.52 -5.66
CA SER A 17 -46.99 -2.45 -4.70
C SER A 17 -45.86 -1.74 -3.95
N ASN A 18 -46.04 -1.55 -2.65
CA ASN A 18 -44.99 -1.17 -1.72
C ASN A 18 -43.84 -2.20 -1.79
N GLN A 19 -42.74 -1.85 -2.45
CA GLN A 19 -41.45 -2.45 -2.17
C GLN A 19 -40.49 -1.35 -1.72
N ARG A 20 -40.12 -1.47 -0.45
CA ARG A 20 -39.07 -0.75 0.25
C ARG A 20 -37.83 -0.74 -0.65
N ALA A 21 -37.35 0.44 -1.02
CA ALA A 21 -36.10 0.57 -1.77
C ALA A 21 -34.95 -0.03 -0.94
N GLU A 22 -34.55 -1.24 -1.31
CA GLU A 22 -33.30 -1.87 -0.92
C GLU A 22 -32.15 -0.93 -1.31
N PRO A 23 -31.17 -0.68 -0.43
CA PRO A 23 -30.01 0.13 -0.79
C PRO A 23 -29.25 -0.58 -1.90
N LEU A 24 -29.05 0.10 -3.03
CA LEU A 24 -28.16 -0.27 -4.13
C LEU A 24 -26.86 -0.86 -3.56
N GLN A 25 -26.74 -2.18 -3.61
CA GLN A 25 -25.49 -2.89 -3.34
C GLN A 25 -24.46 -2.40 -4.36
N VAL A 26 -23.45 -1.71 -3.84
CA VAL A 26 -22.22 -1.41 -4.56
C VAL A 26 -21.65 -2.74 -5.04
N SER A 27 -21.52 -2.90 -6.35
CA SER A 27 -20.92 -4.09 -6.95
C SER A 27 -19.51 -4.26 -6.41
N GLU A 28 -19.31 -5.29 -5.60
CA GLU A 28 -18.02 -5.67 -5.05
C GLU A 28 -17.05 -5.98 -6.20
N GLU A 29 -15.97 -5.21 -6.23
CA GLU A 29 -14.92 -5.28 -7.23
C GLU A 29 -14.22 -6.64 -7.17
N THR A 30 -14.36 -7.41 -8.25
CA THR A 30 -13.49 -8.55 -8.56
C THR A 30 -12.03 -8.10 -8.72
N PRO A 31 -11.06 -9.00 -8.54
CA PRO A 31 -10.06 -8.74 -7.54
C PRO A 31 -8.62 -8.69 -7.99
N ARG A 32 -7.95 -7.72 -7.41
CA ARG A 32 -6.52 -7.73 -7.22
C ARG A 32 -6.24 -8.84 -6.22
N ILE A 33 -5.29 -9.73 -6.51
CA ILE A 33 -4.78 -10.59 -5.44
C ILE A 33 -4.32 -9.65 -4.33
N VAL A 34 -4.93 -9.88 -3.18
CA VAL A 34 -4.93 -9.06 -2.00
C VAL A 34 -3.48 -8.73 -1.61
N ARG A 35 -3.00 -7.54 -1.96
CA ARG A 35 -1.66 -7.01 -1.65
C ARG A 35 -1.52 -6.77 -0.14
N SER A 36 -1.45 -7.87 0.61
CA SER A 36 -1.77 -8.01 2.04
C SER A 36 -3.27 -8.15 2.32
N SER A 37 -3.63 -9.08 3.21
CA SER A 37 -5.00 -9.43 3.63
C SER A 37 -5.83 -8.27 4.22
N GLY A 38 -5.26 -7.06 4.28
CA GLY A 38 -5.87 -5.80 4.71
C GLY A 38 -7.19 -5.41 4.06
N ASN A 39 -7.50 -5.92 2.86
CA ASN A 39 -8.73 -5.56 2.13
C ASN A 39 -9.91 -6.51 2.34
N GLN A 40 -9.67 -7.75 2.75
CA GLN A 40 -10.71 -8.77 2.89
C GLN A 40 -11.00 -9.12 4.34
N LEU A 41 -9.98 -9.00 5.18
CA LEU A 41 -10.03 -9.33 6.58
C LEU A 41 -10.21 -8.06 7.41
N THR A 42 -10.89 -8.24 8.54
CA THR A 42 -10.98 -7.23 9.59
C THR A 42 -9.60 -6.89 10.15
N VAL A 43 -9.49 -5.76 10.86
CA VAL A 43 -8.23 -5.37 11.53
C VAL A 43 -7.79 -6.42 12.54
N THR A 44 -8.74 -7.04 13.24
CA THR A 44 -8.44 -8.14 14.17
C THR A 44 -7.88 -9.37 13.47
N GLU A 45 -8.46 -9.79 12.36
CA GLU A 45 -7.98 -10.93 11.58
C GLU A 45 -6.59 -10.69 10.96
N ASN A 46 -6.27 -9.44 10.60
CA ASN A 46 -4.95 -9.07 10.06
C ASN A 46 -3.87 -8.82 11.12
N ARG A 47 -4.22 -8.81 12.41
CA ARG A 47 -3.33 -8.35 13.48
C ARG A 47 -2.01 -9.10 13.56
N ASP A 48 -2.02 -10.42 13.35
CA ASP A 48 -0.79 -11.24 13.30
C ASP A 48 0.08 -10.88 12.11
N GLY A 49 -0.50 -10.80 10.91
CA GLY A 49 0.24 -10.44 9.69
C GLY A 49 0.84 -9.03 9.73
N ILE A 50 0.15 -8.07 10.36
CA ILE A 50 0.69 -6.72 10.61
C ILE A 50 1.86 -6.79 11.59
N ALA A 51 1.70 -7.51 12.71
CA ALA A 51 2.75 -7.67 13.71
C ALA A 51 4.02 -8.32 13.12
N GLU A 52 3.88 -9.41 12.36
CA GLU A 52 5.01 -10.11 11.72
C GLU A 52 5.81 -9.19 10.80
N GLN A 53 5.12 -8.38 10.00
CA GLN A 53 5.78 -7.50 9.03
C GLN A 53 6.40 -6.27 9.69
N MET A 54 5.75 -5.71 10.71
CA MET A 54 6.23 -4.52 11.41
C MET A 54 7.32 -4.83 12.45
N ASP A 55 7.43 -6.06 12.96
CA ASP A 55 8.46 -6.42 13.94
C ASP A 55 9.89 -6.21 13.41
N GLN A 56 10.06 -6.18 12.08
CA GLN A 56 11.34 -5.91 11.39
C GLN A 56 11.56 -4.41 11.11
N GLU A 57 10.57 -3.57 11.38
CA GLU A 57 10.51 -2.15 11.00
C GLU A 57 10.53 -1.20 12.21
N MET A 58 10.62 -1.75 13.42
CA MET A 58 10.55 -0.99 14.67
C MET A 58 11.93 -0.55 15.16
N LEU A 59 11.97 0.69 15.64
CA LEU A 59 13.08 1.26 16.38
C LEU A 59 12.68 1.46 17.86
N ILE A 60 13.66 1.48 18.75
CA ILE A 60 13.50 1.92 20.14
C ILE A 60 14.46 3.08 20.44
N CYS A 61 14.04 4.03 21.30
CA CYS A 61 14.91 5.12 21.75
C CYS A 61 14.57 5.55 23.18
N SER A 62 15.42 6.40 23.77
CA SER A 62 15.13 7.06 25.06
C SER A 62 13.86 7.91 24.98
N LEU A 63 13.22 8.14 26.13
CA LEU A 63 12.07 9.03 26.21
C LEU A 63 12.46 10.46 25.84
N GLU A 64 13.61 10.94 26.30
CA GLU A 64 14.13 12.28 26.01
C GLU A 64 14.34 12.50 24.51
N ASP A 65 14.93 11.51 23.83
CA ASP A 65 15.14 11.58 22.39
C ASP A 65 13.83 11.51 21.63
N PHE A 66 12.88 10.69 22.09
CA PHE A 66 11.53 10.64 21.53
C PHE A 66 10.84 12.01 21.66
N GLN A 67 10.89 12.61 22.84
CA GLN A 67 10.27 13.89 23.15
C GLN A 67 10.88 15.01 22.30
N ARG A 68 12.21 15.05 22.18
CA ARG A 68 12.92 16.06 21.38
C ARG A 68 12.69 15.92 19.88
N THR A 69 12.57 14.69 19.38
CA THR A 69 12.50 14.43 17.94
C THR A 69 11.08 14.50 17.41
N TYR A 70 10.10 14.00 18.16
CA TYR A 70 8.77 13.73 17.61
C TYR A 70 7.63 14.54 18.25
N LEU A 71 7.70 14.91 19.53
CA LEU A 71 6.56 15.60 20.15
C LEU A 71 6.31 16.96 19.47
N PRO A 72 5.04 17.38 19.33
CA PRO A 72 4.70 18.66 18.70
C PRO A 72 5.49 19.86 19.24
N PHE A 73 5.69 19.90 20.56
CA PHE A 73 6.56 20.85 21.25
C PHE A 73 6.92 20.30 22.64
N ILE A 74 7.96 20.86 23.27
CA ILE A 74 8.31 20.56 24.66
C ILE A 74 7.77 21.69 25.55
N PRO A 75 6.80 21.44 26.44
CA PRO A 75 6.30 22.43 27.39
C PRO A 75 7.39 22.92 28.36
N SER A 76 7.26 24.17 28.82
CA SER A 76 8.17 24.73 29.82
C SER A 76 7.92 24.13 31.21
N ASP A 77 8.94 24.11 32.07
CA ASP A 77 8.79 23.69 33.47
C ASP A 77 7.79 24.56 34.25
N GLU A 78 7.60 25.82 33.85
CA GLU A 78 6.57 26.70 34.41
C GLU A 78 5.16 26.19 34.06
N ASP A 79 4.93 25.83 32.80
CA ASP A 79 3.64 25.29 32.34
C ASP A 79 3.31 23.95 33.00
N ILE A 80 4.32 23.08 33.12
CA ILE A 80 4.18 21.77 33.79
C ILE A 80 3.81 21.97 35.26
N ARG A 81 4.49 22.89 35.97
CA ARG A 81 4.18 23.20 37.38
C ARG A 81 2.78 23.76 37.55
N LYS A 82 2.34 24.68 36.68
CA LYS A 82 0.99 25.23 36.69
C LYS A 82 -0.08 24.17 36.49
N CYS A 83 0.14 23.24 35.56
CA CYS A 83 -0.78 22.11 35.35
C CYS A 83 -0.81 21.18 36.56
N ALA A 84 0.34 20.90 37.18
CA ALA A 84 0.39 20.08 38.39
C ALA A 84 -0.40 20.71 39.55
N GLN A 85 -0.30 22.03 39.72
CA GLN A 85 -1.10 22.77 40.69
C GLN A 85 -2.60 22.68 40.38
N GLN A 86 -3.00 22.84 39.12
CA GLN A 86 -4.42 22.70 38.72
C GLN A 86 -4.96 21.28 38.97
N LEU A 87 -4.12 20.25 38.82
CA LEU A 87 -4.46 18.86 39.10
C LEU A 87 -4.58 18.59 40.61
N GLU A 88 -3.77 19.26 41.44
CA GLU A 88 -3.90 19.28 42.89
C GLU A 88 -5.20 19.97 43.33
N GLU A 89 -5.49 21.17 42.82
CA GLU A 89 -6.73 21.92 43.11
C GLU A 89 -7.98 21.12 42.71
N PHE A 90 -7.89 20.32 41.65
CA PHE A 90 -8.95 19.42 41.21
C PHE A 90 -9.05 18.12 42.04
N GLY A 91 -8.07 17.85 42.91
CA GLY A 91 -8.03 16.70 43.81
C GLY A 91 -7.50 15.40 43.19
N LEU A 92 -6.93 15.44 41.97
CA LEU A 92 -6.26 14.29 41.36
C LEU A 92 -4.86 14.08 41.88
N PHE A 93 -4.19 15.17 42.25
CA PHE A 93 -2.89 15.14 42.92
C PHE A 93 -3.01 15.58 44.37
N GLU A 94 -2.05 15.14 45.16
CA GLU A 94 -1.74 15.65 46.48
C GLU A 94 -0.30 16.17 46.46
N LYS A 95 -0.04 17.23 47.23
CA LYS A 95 1.31 17.76 47.40
C LYS A 95 1.93 17.18 48.66
N LYS A 96 3.04 16.46 48.50
CA LYS A 96 3.86 15.91 49.58
C LYS A 96 5.21 16.60 49.58
N GLU A 97 5.52 17.32 50.66
CA GLU A 97 6.73 18.13 50.80
C GLU A 97 6.93 19.09 49.60
N ASN A 98 7.82 18.71 48.66
CA ASN A 98 8.20 19.47 47.45
C ASN A 98 7.82 18.78 46.13
N ALA A 99 7.00 17.71 46.18
CA ALA A 99 6.59 16.95 45.00
C ALA A 99 5.07 16.70 44.96
N TYR A 100 4.55 16.44 43.76
CA TYR A 100 3.16 16.03 43.55
C TYR A 100 3.10 14.51 43.41
N SER A 101 2.11 13.88 44.03
CA SER A 101 1.80 12.46 43.85
C SER A 101 0.32 12.26 43.50
N TRP A 102 -0.01 11.10 42.94
CA TRP A 102 -1.39 10.73 42.63
C TRP A 102 -2.22 10.55 43.90
N ASN A 103 -3.43 11.11 43.90
CA ASN A 103 -4.46 10.85 44.91
C ASN A 103 -5.48 9.81 44.38
N ILE A 104 -4.96 8.72 43.80
CA ILE A 104 -5.73 7.60 43.27
C ILE A 104 -4.97 6.30 43.53
N LYS A 105 -5.67 5.17 43.55
CA LYS A 105 -5.04 3.85 43.52
C LYS A 105 -4.37 3.60 42.17
N ALA A 106 -3.26 2.88 42.16
CA ALA A 106 -2.62 2.53 40.91
C ALA A 106 -3.39 1.44 40.14
N PRO A 107 -3.32 1.41 38.79
CA PRO A 107 -4.10 0.48 37.99
C PRO A 107 -3.82 -1.00 38.26
N ASP A 108 -2.60 -1.34 38.64
CA ASP A 108 -2.13 -2.68 38.98
C ASP A 108 -2.35 -3.05 40.46
N GLU A 109 -2.82 -2.11 41.29
CA GLU A 109 -3.07 -2.34 42.71
C GLU A 109 -4.39 -3.06 42.99
N GLU A 110 -4.40 -3.81 44.09
CA GLU A 110 -5.58 -4.55 44.54
C GLU A 110 -6.72 -3.59 44.92
N GLY A 111 -7.92 -3.89 44.43
CA GLY A 111 -9.10 -3.05 44.63
C GLY A 111 -9.15 -1.78 43.77
N ALA A 112 -8.31 -1.64 42.74
CA ALA A 112 -8.46 -0.60 41.70
C ALA A 112 -9.68 -0.83 40.77
N GLY A 113 -10.32 -1.99 40.88
CA GLY A 113 -11.48 -2.38 40.06
C GLY A 113 -11.10 -2.91 38.67
N PRO A 114 -12.09 -3.10 37.78
CA PRO A 114 -11.84 -3.52 36.39
C PRO A 114 -11.08 -2.44 35.60
N GLU A 115 -10.45 -2.85 34.49
CA GLU A 115 -9.56 -2.00 33.67
C GLU A 115 -10.18 -0.64 33.31
N THR A 116 -11.45 -0.61 32.91
CA THR A 116 -12.14 0.63 32.55
C THR A 116 -12.31 1.62 33.71
N GLU A 117 -12.41 1.14 34.95
CA GLU A 117 -12.47 2.01 36.13
C GLU A 117 -11.08 2.43 36.59
N ALA A 118 -10.11 1.52 36.54
CA ALA A 118 -8.72 1.77 36.92
C ALA A 118 -8.06 2.90 36.12
N PHE A 119 -8.40 3.06 34.83
CA PHE A 119 -7.84 4.09 33.95
C PHE A 119 -8.73 5.34 33.76
N LYS A 120 -9.94 5.37 34.34
CA LYS A 120 -10.93 6.45 34.17
C LYS A 120 -10.46 7.84 34.61
N PHE A 121 -9.42 7.89 35.46
CA PHE A 121 -8.79 9.15 35.88
C PHE A 121 -8.14 9.89 34.70
N LEU A 122 -7.70 9.20 33.65
CA LEU A 122 -7.04 9.80 32.48
C LEU A 122 -7.95 10.81 31.77
N ALA A 123 -9.26 10.53 31.69
CA ALA A 123 -10.22 11.47 31.14
C ALA A 123 -10.31 12.78 31.93
N LYS A 124 -10.30 12.69 33.26
CA LYS A 124 -10.28 13.86 34.15
C LYS A 124 -8.94 14.61 34.05
N PHE A 125 -7.83 13.88 34.07
CA PHE A 125 -6.48 14.41 33.94
C PHE A 125 -6.33 15.23 32.64
N ALA A 126 -6.71 14.65 31.51
CA ALA A 126 -6.67 15.33 30.21
C ALA A 126 -7.61 16.55 30.16
N ALA A 127 -8.80 16.46 30.77
CA ALA A 127 -9.75 17.56 30.82
C ALA A 127 -9.20 18.76 31.60
N VAL A 128 -8.50 18.53 32.73
CA VAL A 128 -7.82 19.61 33.47
C VAL A 128 -6.73 20.24 32.61
N ILE A 129 -5.82 19.43 32.04
CA ILE A 129 -4.72 19.93 31.20
C ILE A 129 -5.23 20.73 29.98
N SER A 130 -6.33 20.30 29.36
CA SER A 130 -6.90 20.96 28.18
C SER A 130 -7.35 22.41 28.44
N ARG A 131 -7.53 22.80 29.71
CA ARG A 131 -7.93 24.15 30.12
C ARG A 131 -6.73 25.06 30.42
N HIS A 132 -5.51 24.53 30.37
CA HIS A 132 -4.31 25.31 30.63
C HIS A 132 -4.20 26.49 29.67
N LYS A 133 -3.78 27.64 30.21
CA LYS A 133 -3.58 28.87 29.45
C LYS A 133 -2.12 29.22 29.45
N PHE A 134 -1.57 29.29 28.26
CA PHE A 134 -0.17 29.64 28.10
C PHE A 134 0.05 31.15 28.07
N SER A 135 1.06 31.61 28.81
CA SER A 135 1.44 33.03 28.87
C SER A 135 2.19 33.50 27.62
N ARG A 136 2.83 32.59 26.88
CA ARG A 136 3.68 32.90 25.72
C ARG A 136 3.17 32.19 24.47
N ASN A 137 3.35 32.81 23.31
CA ASN A 137 3.12 32.16 22.02
C ASN A 137 4.23 31.14 21.74
N HIS A 138 3.93 30.12 20.93
CA HIS A 138 4.88 29.11 20.49
C HIS A 138 4.54 28.70 19.05
N ASP A 139 5.54 28.55 18.20
CA ASP A 139 5.33 28.34 16.76
C ASP A 139 4.67 27.01 16.42
N ASP A 140 4.87 25.98 17.24
CA ASP A 140 4.32 24.64 17.00
C ASP A 140 3.02 24.33 17.78
N ARG A 141 2.47 25.34 18.46
CA ARG A 141 1.34 25.18 19.37
C ARG A 141 0.19 26.13 19.07
N THR A 142 -1.01 25.73 19.50
CA THR A 142 -2.23 26.53 19.53
C THR A 142 -2.53 27.09 20.93
N LYS A 143 -3.37 28.13 21.01
CA LYS A 143 -3.77 28.73 22.31
C LYS A 143 -4.83 27.92 23.06
N GLN A 144 -5.59 27.09 22.35
CA GLN A 144 -6.68 26.29 22.89
C GLN A 144 -6.43 24.82 22.51
N ALA A 145 -6.86 23.89 23.36
CA ALA A 145 -6.69 22.47 23.08
C ALA A 145 -7.39 22.09 21.75
N ARG A 146 -6.61 21.55 20.82
CA ARG A 146 -7.07 21.06 19.52
C ARG A 146 -7.58 19.62 19.62
N LEU A 147 -7.01 18.84 20.52
CA LEU A 147 -7.43 17.46 20.77
C LEU A 147 -8.25 17.37 22.05
N VAL A 148 -9.13 16.38 22.07
CA VAL A 148 -9.85 15.94 23.26
C VAL A 148 -9.54 14.48 23.51
N TYR A 149 -9.28 14.15 24.77
CA TYR A 149 -9.17 12.76 25.20
C TYR A 149 -10.56 12.14 25.30
N GLN A 150 -10.71 10.91 24.83
CA GLN A 150 -11.95 10.17 24.94
C GLN A 150 -11.69 8.69 25.23
N ASP A 151 -12.30 8.22 26.33
CA ASP A 151 -12.45 6.79 26.58
C ASP A 151 -13.29 6.15 25.47
N CYS A 152 -12.79 5.05 24.93
CA CYS A 152 -13.44 4.27 23.88
C CYS A 152 -13.58 2.77 24.21
N PRO A 153 -13.66 2.33 25.49
CA PRO A 153 -13.67 0.91 25.79
C PRO A 153 -14.87 0.26 25.12
N ASN A 154 -14.61 -0.81 24.37
CA ASN A 154 -15.60 -1.59 23.64
C ASN A 154 -16.35 -0.84 22.51
N ARG A 155 -15.99 0.40 22.18
CA ARG A 155 -16.63 1.16 21.09
C ARG A 155 -15.96 0.86 19.76
N ALA A 156 -16.74 0.32 18.81
CA ALA A 156 -16.25 0.16 17.44
C ALA A 156 -15.93 1.52 16.82
N VAL A 157 -14.72 1.64 16.27
CA VAL A 157 -14.30 2.81 15.50
C VAL A 157 -14.94 2.74 14.12
N ARG A 158 -15.60 3.82 13.69
CA ARG A 158 -16.10 3.94 12.32
C ARG A 158 -14.91 4.22 11.40
N SER A 159 -14.88 3.54 10.27
CA SER A 159 -13.95 3.80 9.19
C SER A 159 -14.70 3.94 7.87
N GLU A 160 -14.15 4.72 6.94
CA GLU A 160 -14.57 4.70 5.54
C GLU A 160 -14.03 3.49 4.78
N LEU A 161 -13.00 2.82 5.33
CA LEU A 161 -12.51 1.55 4.80
C LEU A 161 -13.29 0.37 5.39
N TYR A 162 -13.59 -0.61 4.54
CA TYR A 162 -14.07 -1.93 4.98
C TYR A 162 -13.05 -2.60 5.92
N GLY A 163 -13.54 -3.37 6.90
CA GLY A 163 -12.71 -4.18 7.81
C GLY A 163 -12.41 -3.54 9.17
N ALA A 164 -12.84 -2.31 9.44
CA ALA A 164 -12.61 -1.69 10.74
C ALA A 164 -13.47 -2.31 11.85
N ASP A 165 -12.84 -3.14 12.68
CA ASP A 165 -13.43 -3.76 13.87
C ASP A 165 -12.61 -3.51 15.15
N PHE A 166 -11.49 -2.79 15.01
CA PHE A 166 -10.62 -2.46 16.14
C PHE A 166 -11.33 -1.54 17.13
N LYS A 167 -10.97 -1.75 18.41
CA LYS A 167 -11.53 -1.04 19.54
C LYS A 167 -10.35 -0.58 20.37
N ASN A 168 -10.00 0.70 20.24
CA ASN A 168 -9.01 1.30 21.11
C ASN A 168 -9.60 1.51 22.49
N ASP A 169 -8.80 1.27 23.52
CA ASP A 169 -9.21 1.56 24.88
C ASP A 169 -9.48 3.07 25.08
N ALA A 170 -8.63 3.93 24.51
CA ALA A 170 -8.85 5.38 24.43
C ALA A 170 -8.21 6.02 23.20
N CYS A 171 -8.49 7.31 22.99
CA CYS A 171 -7.82 8.11 21.96
C CYS A 171 -7.74 9.58 22.35
N LEU A 172 -6.76 10.29 21.79
CA LEU A 172 -6.84 11.74 21.61
C LEU A 172 -7.29 12.00 20.18
N LYS A 173 -8.45 12.64 20.04
CA LYS A 173 -9.09 12.91 18.76
C LYS A 173 -9.29 14.40 18.52
N LEU A 174 -9.48 14.78 17.27
CA LEU A 174 -9.83 16.14 16.91
C LEU A 174 -11.11 16.60 17.63
N THR A 175 -11.08 17.83 18.11
CA THR A 175 -12.24 18.50 18.70
C THR A 175 -13.26 18.87 17.61
N LYS A 176 -14.51 19.19 18.00
CA LYS A 176 -15.61 19.53 17.06
C LYS A 176 -15.35 20.79 16.21
N TRP A 177 -14.23 21.48 16.41
CA TRP A 177 -13.89 22.68 15.66
C TRP A 177 -13.65 22.32 14.19
N THR A 178 -14.30 23.06 13.29
CA THR A 178 -13.95 23.04 11.87
C THR A 178 -12.60 23.71 11.71
N ASP A 179 -11.54 22.93 11.53
CA ASP A 179 -10.27 23.47 11.06
C ASP A 179 -10.39 23.68 9.53
N PRO A 180 -10.40 24.92 9.03
CA PRO A 180 -10.46 25.18 7.60
C PRO A 180 -9.33 24.49 6.83
N LYS A 181 -8.20 24.21 7.49
CA LYS A 181 -7.06 23.51 6.91
C LYS A 181 -7.24 22.00 6.78
N MET A 182 -8.15 21.40 7.54
CA MET A 182 -8.35 19.93 7.58
C MET A 182 -9.63 19.47 6.90
N GLY A 183 -10.54 20.42 6.64
CA GLY A 183 -11.82 20.19 6.00
C GLY A 183 -12.86 19.59 6.96
N VAL A 184 -13.82 18.85 6.42
CA VAL A 184 -14.96 18.31 7.19
C VAL A 184 -14.51 17.12 8.06
N MET A 185 -14.91 17.11 9.33
CA MET A 185 -14.66 15.99 10.26
C MET A 185 -15.62 14.83 9.99
N ALA A 186 -15.20 13.58 10.21
CA ALA A 186 -16.15 12.46 10.13
C ALA A 186 -17.15 12.49 11.28
N THR A 187 -16.71 12.85 12.49
CA THR A 187 -17.55 12.87 13.69
C THR A 187 -18.66 13.91 13.67
N THR A 188 -18.64 14.90 12.78
CA THR A 188 -19.83 15.76 12.55
C THR A 188 -20.92 15.04 11.74
N LEU A 189 -20.57 13.94 11.08
CA LEU A 189 -21.47 13.11 10.26
C LEU A 189 -21.88 11.80 10.97
N THR A 190 -21.39 11.54 12.20
CA THR A 190 -21.66 10.29 12.95
C THR A 190 -21.56 10.45 14.46
N LYS A 191 -22.41 9.73 15.21
CA LYS A 191 -22.32 9.62 16.68
C LYS A 191 -21.16 8.73 17.18
N LYS A 192 -20.56 7.92 16.29
CA LYS A 192 -19.39 7.06 16.58
C LYS A 192 -18.07 7.80 16.39
N VAL A 193 -17.03 7.40 17.14
CA VAL A 193 -15.65 7.84 16.89
C VAL A 193 -15.22 7.35 15.52
N ALA A 194 -14.61 8.23 14.73
CA ALA A 194 -14.11 7.90 13.40
C ALA A 194 -12.58 7.77 13.41
N ALA A 195 -12.06 6.78 12.71
CA ALA A 195 -10.62 6.49 12.60
C ALA A 195 -9.84 7.71 12.07
N SER A 196 -10.38 8.40 11.07
CA SER A 196 -9.86 9.66 10.51
C SER A 196 -9.71 10.82 11.50
N ASP A 197 -10.38 10.74 12.65
CA ASP A 197 -10.38 11.81 13.65
C ASP A 197 -9.43 11.46 14.82
N ILE A 198 -8.93 10.22 14.89
CA ILE A 198 -7.97 9.75 15.90
C ILE A 198 -6.58 10.26 15.55
N VAL A 199 -6.03 11.07 16.46
CA VAL A 199 -4.69 11.67 16.30
C VAL A 199 -3.64 10.87 17.05
N VAL A 200 -3.99 10.44 18.26
CA VAL A 200 -3.19 9.56 19.11
C VAL A 200 -4.09 8.39 19.53
N ALA A 201 -3.71 7.18 19.15
CA ALA A 201 -4.37 5.96 19.62
C ALA A 201 -3.79 5.55 20.98
N ALA A 202 -4.61 5.05 21.90
CA ALA A 202 -4.14 4.60 23.21
C ALA A 202 -4.73 3.23 23.57
N GLU A 203 -3.87 2.33 24.02
CA GLU A 203 -4.25 1.01 24.55
C GLU A 203 -3.69 0.86 25.97
N TYR A 204 -4.46 0.31 26.88
CA TYR A 204 -4.02 0.14 28.26
C TYR A 204 -4.38 -1.23 28.83
N LYS A 205 -3.48 -1.78 29.64
CA LYS A 205 -3.65 -3.04 30.35
C LYS A 205 -3.23 -2.88 31.80
N LYS A 206 -3.95 -3.52 32.72
CA LYS A 206 -3.63 -3.47 34.16
C LYS A 206 -2.30 -4.13 34.53
N SER A 207 -1.78 -5.03 33.69
CA SER A 207 -0.56 -5.81 33.96
C SER A 207 0.36 -5.83 32.74
N GLY A 208 1.68 -5.92 32.98
CA GLY A 208 2.69 -6.12 31.94
C GLY A 208 2.60 -7.48 31.24
N ASN A 209 1.90 -8.46 31.82
CA ASN A 209 1.73 -9.78 31.20
C ASN A 209 0.97 -9.71 29.87
N ASP A 210 0.11 -8.70 29.70
CA ASP A 210 -0.70 -8.49 28.49
C ASP A 210 -0.07 -7.46 27.53
N ALA A 211 1.19 -7.07 27.76
CA ALA A 211 1.85 -6.03 26.98
C ALA A 211 1.90 -6.33 25.48
N VAL A 212 2.09 -7.61 25.10
CA VAL A 212 2.14 -7.99 23.68
C VAL A 212 0.79 -7.80 22.98
N ASP A 213 -0.32 -8.19 23.61
CA ASP A 213 -1.66 -7.94 23.08
C ASP A 213 -1.92 -6.44 22.94
N ASN A 214 -1.55 -5.67 23.97
CA ASN A 214 -1.68 -4.21 24.01
C ASN A 214 -0.97 -3.54 22.83
N ARG A 215 0.30 -3.90 22.60
CA ARG A 215 1.13 -3.39 21.51
C ARG A 215 0.57 -3.76 20.14
N ARG A 216 0.09 -5.00 19.97
CA ARG A 216 -0.48 -5.48 18.71
C ARG A 216 -1.78 -4.77 18.36
N LYS A 217 -2.64 -4.50 19.35
CA LYS A 217 -3.86 -3.71 19.16
C LYS A 217 -3.52 -2.29 18.69
N LEU A 218 -2.62 -1.61 19.39
CA LEU A 218 -2.18 -0.25 19.02
C LEU A 218 -1.60 -0.22 17.60
N LEU A 219 -0.70 -1.15 17.29
CA LEU A 219 -0.06 -1.25 15.98
C LEU A 219 -1.09 -1.45 14.86
N SER A 220 -2.05 -2.37 15.07
CA SER A 220 -3.10 -2.65 14.08
C SER A 220 -4.02 -1.45 13.84
N ALA A 221 -4.37 -0.70 14.91
CA ALA A 221 -5.12 0.54 14.79
C ALA A 221 -4.32 1.62 14.03
N ALA A 222 -3.03 1.76 14.33
CA ALA A 222 -2.16 2.72 13.66
C ALA A 222 -1.99 2.43 12.17
N ASN A 223 -1.79 1.16 11.82
CA ASN A 223 -1.74 0.70 10.43
C ASN A 223 -3.04 1.05 9.68
N HIS A 224 -4.20 0.73 10.27
CA HIS A 224 -5.50 1.01 9.67
C HIS A 224 -5.73 2.51 9.44
N ILE A 225 -5.52 3.33 10.46
CA ILE A 225 -5.73 4.79 10.39
C ILE A 225 -4.83 5.43 9.33
N LEU A 226 -3.56 5.04 9.26
CA LEU A 226 -2.64 5.52 8.23
C LEU A 226 -3.04 5.03 6.82
N ASN A 227 -3.54 3.81 6.67
CA ASN A 227 -4.05 3.31 5.39
C ASN A 227 -5.38 3.95 4.98
N GLU A 228 -6.18 4.41 5.93
CA GLU A 228 -7.44 5.09 5.68
C GLU A 228 -7.23 6.52 5.21
N ASP A 229 -6.59 7.36 6.02
CA ASP A 229 -6.64 8.80 5.86
C ASP A 229 -5.42 9.35 5.09
N PRO A 230 -5.58 9.78 3.83
CA PRO A 230 -4.50 10.37 3.03
C PRO A 230 -3.96 11.68 3.61
N ARG A 231 -4.64 12.31 4.58
CA ARG A 231 -4.11 13.52 5.22
C ARG A 231 -2.93 13.22 6.15
N ARG A 232 -2.70 11.96 6.51
CA ARG A 232 -1.71 11.59 7.54
C ARG A 232 -0.31 11.40 6.96
N VAL A 233 0.64 12.15 7.50
CA VAL A 233 2.08 11.96 7.28
C VAL A 233 2.65 10.96 8.28
N PHE A 234 2.20 11.08 9.53
CA PHE A 234 2.55 10.22 10.66
C PHE A 234 1.42 10.20 11.68
N MET A 235 1.53 9.34 12.68
CA MET A 235 0.65 9.37 13.86
C MET A 235 1.37 8.92 15.13
N PHE A 236 0.76 9.22 16.27
CA PHE A 236 1.26 8.81 17.57
C PHE A 236 0.42 7.68 18.17
N GLY A 237 1.03 6.96 19.10
CA GLY A 237 0.36 6.01 19.96
C GLY A 237 0.85 6.10 21.40
N ILE A 238 0.04 5.60 22.33
CA ILE A 238 0.37 5.44 23.74
C ILE A 238 0.02 4.01 24.13
N THR A 239 0.93 3.32 24.79
CA THR A 239 0.58 2.13 25.56
C THR A 239 0.77 2.38 27.04
N ILE A 240 -0.13 1.85 27.86
CA ILE A 240 0.02 1.83 29.32
C ILE A 240 -0.09 0.39 29.81
N GLU A 241 0.95 -0.10 30.47
CA GLU A 241 1.01 -1.44 31.06
C GLU A 241 1.23 -1.32 32.57
N GLY A 242 0.18 -1.50 33.37
CA GLY A 242 0.20 -1.18 34.79
C GLY A 242 0.45 0.31 35.03
N LYS A 243 1.64 0.64 35.57
CA LYS A 243 2.10 2.02 35.81
C LYS A 243 3.06 2.53 34.73
N ASN A 244 3.40 1.72 33.73
CA ASN A 244 4.42 2.05 32.73
C ASN A 244 3.78 2.59 31.45
N VAL A 245 4.22 3.76 31.01
CA VAL A 245 3.79 4.37 29.74
C VAL A 245 4.90 4.23 28.70
N SER A 246 4.53 3.85 27.48
CA SER A 246 5.39 4.00 26.30
C SER A 246 4.75 4.90 25.26
N LEU A 247 5.56 5.73 24.61
CA LEU A 247 5.13 6.56 23.47
C LEU A 247 5.54 5.89 22.16
N TRP A 248 4.69 6.05 21.15
CA TRP A 248 4.87 5.44 19.83
C TRP A 248 4.75 6.50 18.75
N PHE A 249 5.61 6.40 17.74
CA PHE A 249 5.60 7.22 16.54
C PHE A 249 5.59 6.30 15.32
N PHE A 250 4.64 6.53 14.40
CA PHE A 250 4.46 5.71 13.21
C PHE A 250 4.50 6.62 11.97
N SER A 251 5.41 6.37 11.04
CA SER A 251 5.55 7.15 9.80
C SER A 251 5.93 6.26 8.61
N ARG A 252 5.92 6.84 7.40
CA ARG A 252 6.22 6.10 6.16
C ARG A 252 7.69 5.72 5.98
N SER A 253 8.60 6.37 6.70
CA SER A 253 10.03 6.04 6.67
C SER A 253 10.41 5.01 7.75
N HIS A 254 9.91 5.20 8.97
CA HIS A 254 10.21 4.34 10.12
C HIS A 254 9.12 4.44 11.21
N SER A 255 9.14 3.50 12.16
CA SER A 255 8.33 3.53 13.37
C SER A 255 9.20 3.40 14.62
N THR A 256 8.87 4.09 15.70
CA THR A 256 9.69 4.13 16.93
C THR A 256 8.85 4.02 18.18
N LYS A 257 9.31 3.22 19.13
CA LYS A 257 8.81 3.14 20.51
C LYS A 257 9.79 3.84 21.46
N SER A 258 9.31 4.59 22.44
CA SER A 258 10.16 5.07 23.54
C SER A 258 10.46 3.94 24.54
N HIS A 259 11.52 4.10 25.34
CA HIS A 259 11.61 3.42 26.63
C HIS A 259 10.40 3.78 27.50
N GLU A 260 10.01 2.83 28.34
CA GLU A 260 8.89 3.00 29.25
C GLU A 260 9.26 3.92 30.42
N PHE A 261 8.29 4.66 30.93
CA PHE A 261 8.44 5.45 32.14
C PHE A 261 7.25 5.23 33.08
N ASN A 262 7.53 5.14 34.38
CA ASN A 262 6.52 4.95 35.40
C ASN A 262 5.82 6.29 35.70
N PHE A 263 4.52 6.40 35.40
CA PHE A 263 3.79 7.65 35.60
C PHE A 263 3.32 7.87 37.05
N PHE A 264 3.46 6.88 37.94
CA PHE A 264 3.13 6.98 39.37
C PHE A 264 4.25 7.54 40.24
N GLU A 265 5.46 7.65 39.71
CA GLU A 265 6.65 8.11 40.44
C GLU A 265 7.11 9.52 39.98
N VAL A 266 8.39 9.83 40.14
CA VAL A 266 9.03 11.13 39.83
C VAL A 266 8.80 11.60 38.37
N SER A 267 8.40 10.70 37.47
CA SER A 267 8.14 10.97 36.05
C SER A 267 6.72 11.49 35.74
N LEU A 268 5.92 11.85 36.75
CA LEU A 268 4.60 12.51 36.56
C LEU A 268 4.66 13.74 35.64
N LYS A 269 5.74 14.53 35.78
CA LYS A 269 6.01 15.70 34.93
C LYS A 269 6.11 15.33 33.45
N LYS A 270 6.60 14.13 33.13
CA LYS A 270 6.70 13.62 31.75
C LYS A 270 5.32 13.30 31.17
N LEU A 271 4.39 12.80 31.97
CA LEU A 271 3.00 12.58 31.53
C LEU A 271 2.29 13.90 31.25
N ILE A 272 2.39 14.87 32.16
CA ILE A 272 1.85 16.23 31.97
C ILE A 272 2.41 16.87 30.70
N SER A 273 3.75 16.80 30.53
CA SER A 273 4.45 17.31 29.35
C SER A 273 3.92 16.68 28.06
N THR A 274 3.73 15.36 28.04
CA THR A 274 3.20 14.62 26.89
C THR A 274 1.78 15.05 26.54
N PHE A 275 0.88 15.14 27.51
CA PHE A 275 -0.51 15.55 27.27
C PHE A 275 -0.62 17.01 26.85
N LEU A 276 0.16 17.93 27.44
CA LEU A 276 0.25 19.31 26.98
C LEU A 276 0.68 19.37 25.52
N SER A 277 1.70 18.59 25.14
CA SER A 277 2.21 18.56 23.78
C SER A 277 1.16 18.11 22.76
N PHE A 278 0.49 16.98 23.02
CA PHE A 278 -0.54 16.47 22.11
C PHE A 278 -1.79 17.33 22.08
N LEU A 279 -2.32 17.76 23.23
CA LEU A 279 -3.58 18.50 23.29
C LEU A 279 -3.51 19.83 22.55
N PHE A 280 -2.34 20.48 22.53
CA PHE A 280 -2.20 21.83 21.99
C PHE A 280 -1.36 21.93 20.70
N GLY A 281 -0.79 20.83 20.19
CA GLY A 281 -0.02 20.83 18.95
C GLY A 281 -0.78 21.39 17.74
N LYS A 282 -0.06 22.01 16.80
CA LYS A 282 -0.61 22.38 15.47
C LYS A 282 -0.85 21.16 14.59
N SER A 283 -1.72 21.28 13.58
CA SER A 283 -2.16 20.16 12.73
C SER A 283 -1.01 19.44 12.03
N ASP A 284 -0.05 20.18 11.47
CA ASP A 284 1.17 19.67 10.85
C ASP A 284 2.04 18.89 11.83
N ARG A 285 2.21 19.42 13.04
CA ARG A 285 2.95 18.79 14.14
C ARG A 285 2.22 17.58 14.76
N LEU A 286 0.92 17.46 14.50
CA LEU A 286 0.09 16.31 14.87
C LEU A 286 -0.05 15.27 13.75
N GLY A 287 0.70 15.44 12.66
CA GLY A 287 0.82 14.46 11.59
C GLY A 287 -0.10 14.68 10.41
N PHE A 288 -0.64 15.89 10.21
CA PHE A 288 -1.50 16.22 9.08
C PHE A 288 -0.82 17.05 8.00
N ASP A 289 -1.07 16.70 6.74
CA ASP A 289 -0.57 17.41 5.57
C ASP A 289 -1.53 18.53 5.15
N GLU A 290 -1.07 19.79 5.18
CA GLU A 290 -1.88 20.94 4.76
C GLU A 290 -2.19 20.96 3.25
N ALA A 291 -1.50 20.13 2.45
CA ALA A 291 -1.79 19.95 1.03
C ALA A 291 -2.99 19.03 0.76
N VAL A 292 -3.54 18.35 1.78
CA VAL A 292 -4.67 17.43 1.59
C VAL A 292 -5.78 17.75 2.58
N ARG A 293 -7.00 17.95 2.06
CA ARG A 293 -8.18 18.25 2.87
C ARG A 293 -9.27 17.23 2.65
N ARG A 294 -10.07 17.03 3.67
CA ARG A 294 -11.27 16.20 3.58
C ARG A 294 -12.47 17.05 3.19
N TYR A 295 -13.19 16.64 2.16
CA TYR A 295 -14.33 17.37 1.64
C TYR A 295 -15.59 16.51 1.68
N ALA A 296 -16.73 17.13 2.00
CA ALA A 296 -18.03 16.49 1.95
C ALA A 296 -19.06 17.51 1.45
N ARG A 297 -19.87 17.12 0.46
CA ARG A 297 -21.03 17.90 0.00
C ARG A 297 -22.29 17.17 0.46
N ALA A 298 -23.21 17.88 1.11
CA ALA A 298 -24.56 17.46 1.51
C ALA A 298 -24.78 15.92 1.56
N GLU A 299 -24.37 15.33 2.68
CA GLU A 299 -24.63 13.96 3.17
C GLU A 299 -24.07 12.72 2.40
N LYS A 300 -23.17 12.03 3.12
CA LYS A 300 -22.74 10.60 3.06
C LYS A 300 -21.52 10.20 2.23
N LYS A 301 -21.04 10.95 1.23
CA LYS A 301 -19.79 10.60 0.52
C LYS A 301 -18.65 11.56 0.86
N ILE A 302 -17.51 10.98 1.23
CA ILE A 302 -16.29 11.69 1.58
C ILE A 302 -15.38 11.73 0.36
N TYR A 303 -14.87 12.91 0.07
CA TYR A 303 -13.88 13.17 -0.95
C TYR A 303 -12.62 13.75 -0.31
N TYR A 304 -11.53 13.74 -1.06
CA TYR A 304 -10.31 14.44 -0.69
C TYR A 304 -10.02 15.52 -1.73
N GLU A 305 -9.53 16.64 -1.25
CA GLU A 305 -9.01 17.71 -2.09
C GLU A 305 -7.50 17.80 -1.89
N TYR A 306 -6.77 17.93 -2.98
CA TYR A 306 -5.32 17.98 -3.02
C TYR A 306 -4.87 19.31 -3.59
N LYS A 307 -3.85 19.92 -2.98
CA LYS A 307 -3.11 21.06 -3.54
C LYS A 307 -1.79 20.56 -4.09
N VAL A 308 -1.57 20.74 -5.39
CA VAL A 308 -0.32 20.42 -6.07
C VAL A 308 0.42 21.73 -6.35
N THR A 309 1.48 21.98 -5.60
CA THR A 309 2.36 23.16 -5.77
C THR A 309 3.31 22.91 -6.94
N SER A 310 2.91 23.34 -8.13
CA SER A 310 3.69 23.17 -9.36
C SER A 310 4.51 24.41 -9.70
N LYS A 311 5.45 24.31 -10.67
CA LYS A 311 6.23 25.45 -11.17
C LYS A 311 5.36 26.59 -11.70
N GLY A 312 4.17 26.28 -12.25
CA GLY A 312 3.20 27.24 -12.76
C GLY A 312 2.24 27.81 -11.71
N GLY A 313 2.43 27.47 -10.43
CA GLY A 313 1.55 27.87 -9.33
C GLY A 313 0.80 26.69 -8.70
N ASN A 314 -0.05 27.01 -7.74
CA ASN A 314 -0.87 26.03 -7.02
C ASN A 314 -2.07 25.62 -7.87
N ARG A 315 -2.24 24.31 -8.07
CA ARG A 315 -3.44 23.71 -8.66
C ARG A 315 -4.15 22.87 -7.61
N TYR A 316 -5.47 22.77 -7.70
CA TYR A 316 -6.29 22.06 -6.71
C TYR A 316 -7.13 20.99 -7.40
N PHE A 317 -7.21 19.81 -6.80
CA PHE A 317 -7.90 18.66 -7.38
C PHE A 317 -8.82 18.01 -6.36
N ARG A 318 -10.04 17.64 -6.75
CA ARG A 318 -10.99 16.89 -5.93
C ARG A 318 -11.11 15.45 -6.43
N THR A 319 -11.06 14.49 -5.53
CA THR A 319 -11.20 13.07 -5.87
C THR A 319 -12.63 12.73 -6.31
N ARG A 320 -12.75 11.71 -7.18
CA ARG A 320 -14.02 11.09 -7.59
C ARG A 320 -14.10 9.65 -7.11
N GLU A 321 -13.05 8.88 -7.39
CA GLU A 321 -12.89 7.48 -7.07
C GLU A 321 -11.40 7.09 -6.99
N ALA A 322 -11.10 5.97 -6.34
CA ALA A 322 -9.76 5.40 -6.33
C ALA A 322 -9.56 4.52 -7.58
N LEU A 323 -8.55 4.82 -8.39
CA LEU A 323 -8.10 3.96 -9.48
C LEU A 323 -7.21 2.84 -8.93
N ALA A 324 -6.36 3.18 -7.96
CA ALA A 324 -5.57 2.22 -7.21
C ALA A 324 -5.38 2.65 -5.75
N SER A 325 -5.51 1.73 -4.82
CA SER A 325 -5.19 1.94 -3.41
C SER A 325 -4.55 0.68 -2.85
N SER A 326 -3.31 0.79 -2.36
CA SER A 326 -2.68 -0.28 -1.59
C SER A 326 -3.09 -0.15 -0.13
N ARG A 327 -3.52 -1.25 0.51
CA ARG A 327 -3.64 -1.34 1.97
C ARG A 327 -2.59 -2.33 2.44
N SER A 328 -1.46 -1.80 2.89
CA SER A 328 -0.32 -2.62 3.28
C SER A 328 -0.41 -2.98 4.77
N ASN A 329 -0.03 -4.22 5.10
CA ASN A 329 0.20 -4.61 6.50
C ASN A 329 1.46 -3.94 7.10
N ARG A 330 2.28 -3.27 6.28
CA ARG A 330 3.36 -2.39 6.74
C ARG A 330 2.94 -0.93 6.73
N ILE A 331 3.47 -0.19 7.69
CA ILE A 331 3.29 1.26 7.79
C ILE A 331 4.32 1.99 6.93
N THR A 332 5.53 1.44 6.82
CA THR A 332 6.68 1.98 6.09
C THR A 332 6.64 1.59 4.62
N GLY A 333 7.10 2.46 3.73
CA GLY A 333 7.16 2.20 2.28
C GLY A 333 6.57 3.34 1.44
N ARG A 334 6.25 3.03 0.18
CA ARG A 334 5.79 4.03 -0.80
C ARG A 334 4.31 4.42 -0.65
N MET A 335 3.49 3.51 -0.12
CA MET A 335 2.07 3.74 0.19
C MET A 335 1.29 4.41 -0.96
N THR A 336 1.53 3.94 -2.19
CA THR A 336 0.98 4.54 -3.41
C THR A 336 -0.55 4.47 -3.44
N ARG A 337 -1.18 5.61 -3.75
CA ARG A 337 -2.60 5.73 -4.09
C ARG A 337 -2.73 6.48 -5.40
N VAL A 338 -3.73 6.11 -6.21
CA VAL A 338 -4.04 6.78 -7.46
C VAL A 338 -5.52 7.06 -7.50
N TRP A 339 -5.88 8.31 -7.73
CA TRP A 339 -7.24 8.81 -7.74
C TRP A 339 -7.62 9.28 -9.14
N ARG A 340 -8.88 9.06 -9.53
CA ARG A 340 -9.51 9.87 -10.57
C ARG A 340 -9.91 11.20 -9.93
N VAL A 341 -9.52 12.31 -10.54
CA VAL A 341 -9.75 13.65 -9.98
C VAL A 341 -10.28 14.64 -11.03
N VAL A 342 -10.92 15.68 -10.54
CA VAL A 342 -11.29 16.89 -11.31
C VAL A 342 -10.57 18.10 -10.72
N GLU A 343 -10.25 19.08 -11.56
CA GLU A 343 -9.64 20.33 -11.09
C GLU A 343 -10.70 21.25 -10.45
N ILE A 344 -10.30 21.97 -9.39
CA ILE A 344 -11.15 22.93 -8.67
C ILE A 344 -10.38 24.25 -8.53
N GLY A 345 -11.10 25.37 -8.42
CA GLY A 345 -10.44 26.70 -8.34
C GLY A 345 -9.58 26.86 -7.08
N VAL A 346 -10.09 26.39 -5.95
CA VAL A 346 -9.45 26.41 -4.63
C VAL A 346 -10.07 25.30 -3.77
N PHE A 347 -9.50 25.01 -2.61
CA PHE A 347 -10.14 24.14 -1.62
C PHE A 347 -11.58 24.56 -1.32
N GLY A 348 -12.52 23.61 -1.38
CA GLY A 348 -13.95 23.82 -1.24
C GLY A 348 -14.63 24.62 -2.36
N GLY A 349 -13.88 25.06 -3.37
CA GLY A 349 -14.39 25.82 -4.51
C GLY A 349 -15.11 24.95 -5.54
N ASP A 350 -15.64 25.60 -6.56
CA ASP A 350 -16.31 24.91 -7.66
C ASP A 350 -15.33 24.15 -8.55
N GLU A 351 -15.85 23.12 -9.20
CA GLU A 351 -15.14 22.35 -10.21
C GLU A 351 -14.93 23.23 -11.44
N ILE A 352 -13.69 23.23 -11.94
CA ILE A 352 -13.37 23.89 -13.20
C ILE A 352 -13.82 22.93 -14.31
N PRO A 353 -14.74 23.33 -15.20
CA PRO A 353 -15.14 22.50 -16.32
C PRO A 353 -13.91 22.09 -17.16
N GLY A 354 -13.75 20.80 -17.43
CA GLY A 354 -12.56 20.29 -18.11
C GLY A 354 -12.51 18.77 -18.17
N LYS A 355 -11.34 18.24 -18.54
CA LYS A 355 -11.05 16.81 -18.51
C LYS A 355 -10.81 16.32 -17.08
N GLU A 356 -10.99 15.03 -16.86
CA GLU A 356 -10.56 14.36 -15.62
C GLU A 356 -9.08 13.99 -15.71
N PHE A 357 -8.44 13.83 -14.55
CA PHE A 357 -7.02 13.51 -14.43
C PHE A 357 -6.80 12.31 -13.50
N ALA A 358 -5.62 11.69 -13.60
CA ALA A 358 -5.17 10.68 -12.64
C ALA A 358 -4.13 11.30 -11.69
N LEU A 359 -4.46 11.40 -10.40
CA LEU A 359 -3.55 11.90 -9.36
C LEU A 359 -2.92 10.73 -8.61
N LYS A 360 -1.61 10.56 -8.76
CA LYS A 360 -0.76 9.62 -8.02
C LYS A 360 -0.19 10.30 -6.79
N ASP A 361 -0.37 9.66 -5.64
CA ASP A 361 0.07 10.07 -4.31
C ASP A 361 0.99 8.99 -3.75
N VAL A 362 2.29 9.29 -3.60
CA VAL A 362 3.33 8.30 -3.29
C VAL A 362 4.42 8.88 -2.38
N TRP A 363 5.05 8.04 -1.56
CA TRP A 363 6.16 8.40 -0.69
C TRP A 363 7.50 7.93 -1.27
N LEU A 364 8.30 8.88 -1.73
CA LEU A 364 9.63 8.64 -2.28
C LEU A 364 10.69 8.81 -1.20
N ASP A 365 11.85 8.17 -1.34
CA ASP A 365 13.01 8.56 -0.54
C ASP A 365 13.37 10.02 -0.86
N ARG A 366 13.87 10.75 0.13
CA ARG A 366 14.13 12.19 -0.02
C ARG A 366 15.09 12.50 -1.18
N SER A 367 16.03 11.60 -1.43
CA SER A 367 17.06 11.67 -2.48
C SER A 367 16.58 11.17 -3.85
N ALA A 368 15.46 10.45 -3.92
CA ALA A 368 14.98 9.85 -5.16
C ALA A 368 14.55 10.91 -6.18
N GLN A 369 14.88 10.71 -7.46
CA GLN A 369 14.40 11.58 -8.54
C GLN A 369 12.89 11.46 -8.72
N THR A 370 12.25 12.53 -9.20
CA THR A 370 10.81 12.51 -9.53
C THR A 370 10.59 11.79 -10.86
N GLU A 371 9.38 11.26 -11.05
CA GLU A 371 9.03 10.56 -12.29
C GLU A 371 9.08 11.50 -13.50
N GLU A 372 8.66 12.76 -13.35
CA GLU A 372 8.80 13.79 -14.39
C GLU A 372 10.26 14.01 -14.79
N ARG A 373 11.18 14.14 -13.82
CA ARG A 373 12.60 14.34 -14.12
C ARG A 373 13.20 13.15 -14.87
N ILE A 374 12.84 11.93 -14.48
CA ILE A 374 13.30 10.71 -15.15
C ILE A 374 12.73 10.65 -16.58
N GLN A 375 11.43 10.88 -16.75
CA GLN A 375 10.78 10.89 -18.06
C GLN A 375 11.39 11.94 -18.99
N SER A 376 11.58 13.17 -18.49
CA SER A 376 12.23 14.26 -19.23
C SER A 376 13.67 13.91 -19.62
N ALA A 377 14.42 13.21 -18.77
CA ALA A 377 15.77 12.74 -19.09
C ALA A 377 15.78 11.65 -20.18
N ILE A 378 14.82 10.72 -20.16
CA ILE A 378 14.64 9.71 -21.21
C ILE A 378 14.35 10.41 -22.54
N PHE A 379 13.39 11.33 -22.56
CA PHE A 379 12.99 12.05 -23.78
C PHE A 379 14.13 12.90 -24.35
N ALA A 380 14.86 13.63 -23.51
CA ALA A 380 16.04 14.39 -23.95
C ALA A 380 17.16 13.48 -24.50
N ALA A 381 17.29 12.26 -23.97
CA ALA A 381 18.24 11.28 -24.49
C ALA A 381 17.83 10.77 -25.88
N VAL A 382 16.53 10.49 -26.10
CA VAL A 382 16.00 10.11 -27.43
C VAL A 382 16.23 11.22 -28.45
N GLU A 383 15.94 12.47 -28.10
CA GLU A 383 16.15 13.62 -28.97
C GLU A 383 17.62 13.79 -29.36
N ARG A 384 18.53 13.69 -28.38
CA ARG A 384 19.97 13.72 -28.64
C ARG A 384 20.41 12.63 -29.61
N GLN A 385 19.91 11.40 -29.43
CA GLN A 385 20.22 10.31 -30.37
C GLN A 385 19.71 10.60 -31.78
N ASN A 386 18.50 11.14 -31.90
CA ASN A 386 17.95 11.51 -33.21
C ASN A 386 18.75 12.65 -33.88
N GLU A 387 19.16 13.67 -33.13
CA GLU A 387 20.00 14.76 -33.65
C GLU A 387 21.36 14.25 -34.14
N GLN A 388 22.02 13.41 -33.35
CA GLN A 388 23.29 12.77 -33.74
C GLN A 388 23.14 11.98 -35.04
N TYR A 389 22.09 11.16 -35.14
CA TYR A 389 21.79 10.39 -36.33
C TYR A 389 21.54 11.27 -37.57
N GLN A 390 20.81 12.38 -37.43
CA GLN A 390 20.56 13.32 -38.52
C GLN A 390 21.83 14.06 -38.97
N GLN A 391 22.77 14.30 -38.07
CA GLN A 391 24.06 14.93 -38.34
C GLN A 391 25.12 13.94 -38.88
N GLY A 392 24.78 12.66 -39.04
CA GLY A 392 25.72 11.62 -39.46
C GLY A 392 26.76 11.26 -38.39
N GLN A 393 26.49 11.59 -37.11
CA GLN A 393 27.30 11.20 -35.97
C GLN A 393 26.83 9.84 -35.44
N THR A 394 27.74 9.13 -34.76
CA THR A 394 27.44 7.85 -34.11
C THR A 394 26.27 7.99 -33.12
N SER A 395 25.25 7.18 -33.32
CA SER A 395 24.03 7.13 -32.51
C SER A 395 23.63 5.68 -32.23
N THR A 396 22.90 5.45 -31.14
CA THR A 396 22.18 4.20 -30.87
C THR A 396 21.22 3.82 -32.00
N LEU A 397 20.73 4.80 -32.78
CA LEU A 397 19.90 4.55 -33.96
C LEU A 397 20.65 3.80 -35.08
N ASP A 398 21.98 3.87 -35.13
CA ASP A 398 22.79 3.11 -36.10
C ASP A 398 22.74 1.60 -35.84
N TYR A 399 22.49 1.20 -34.59
CA TYR A 399 22.37 -0.20 -34.20
C TYR A 399 21.12 -0.87 -34.81
N LEU A 400 20.14 -0.06 -35.22
CA LEU A 400 18.92 -0.50 -35.89
C LEU A 400 19.12 -0.80 -37.37
N SER A 401 20.34 -0.67 -37.90
CA SER A 401 20.68 -0.99 -39.30
C SER A 401 20.32 -2.41 -39.72
N SER A 402 20.41 -3.37 -38.78
CA SER A 402 20.08 -4.78 -39.00
C SER A 402 18.57 -5.09 -39.01
N TRP A 403 17.73 -4.11 -38.71
CA TRP A 403 16.28 -4.29 -38.64
C TRP A 403 15.64 -4.31 -40.02
N LYS A 404 14.55 -5.08 -40.16
CA LYS A 404 13.68 -5.00 -41.34
C LYS A 404 13.21 -3.56 -41.59
N PRO A 405 13.20 -3.09 -42.86
CA PRO A 405 12.92 -1.69 -43.20
C PRO A 405 11.60 -1.17 -42.64
N GLU A 406 10.53 -1.97 -42.67
CA GLU A 406 9.19 -1.56 -42.24
C GLU A 406 9.18 -1.19 -40.76
N ARG A 407 9.84 -1.99 -39.92
CA ARG A 407 9.90 -1.79 -38.46
C ARG A 407 10.85 -0.67 -38.08
N LYS A 408 12.02 -0.64 -38.73
CA LYS A 408 12.97 0.45 -38.59
C LYS A 408 12.29 1.80 -38.89
N ASN A 409 11.59 1.90 -40.02
CA ASN A 409 10.89 3.10 -40.43
C ASN A 409 9.77 3.48 -39.47
N LYS A 410 9.00 2.50 -38.96
CA LYS A 410 7.97 2.75 -37.94
C LYS A 410 8.55 3.35 -36.66
N LEU A 411 9.64 2.79 -36.11
CA LEU A 411 10.30 3.33 -34.92
C LEU A 411 10.91 4.71 -35.18
N LEU A 412 11.60 4.89 -36.31
CA LEU A 412 12.17 6.19 -36.70
C LEU A 412 11.09 7.26 -36.89
N ASN A 413 9.93 6.91 -37.44
CA ASN A 413 8.82 7.84 -37.60
C ASN A 413 8.23 8.27 -36.24
N LEU A 414 8.11 7.34 -35.29
CA LEU A 414 7.71 7.67 -33.91
C LEU A 414 8.67 8.68 -33.28
N ILE A 415 9.98 8.46 -33.45
CA ILE A 415 11.04 9.34 -32.92
C ILE A 415 11.00 10.72 -33.58
N ARG A 416 11.00 10.78 -34.92
CA ARG A 416 11.03 12.04 -35.69
C ARG A 416 9.80 12.90 -35.50
N SER A 417 8.62 12.28 -35.38
CA SER A 417 7.36 13.00 -35.16
C SER A 417 7.16 13.43 -33.70
N GLY A 418 7.92 12.88 -32.76
CA GLY A 418 7.69 13.04 -31.33
C GLY A 418 6.55 12.18 -30.77
N ALA A 419 5.83 11.43 -31.61
CA ALA A 419 4.69 10.58 -31.20
C ALA A 419 5.09 9.44 -30.25
N TYR A 420 6.40 9.13 -30.13
CA TYR A 420 6.88 8.18 -29.12
C TYR A 420 6.52 8.59 -27.68
N ARG A 421 6.34 9.89 -27.42
CA ARG A 421 5.96 10.41 -26.10
C ARG A 421 4.59 9.89 -25.66
N ASP A 422 3.69 9.61 -26.61
CA ASP A 422 2.37 9.06 -26.33
C ASP A 422 2.41 7.60 -25.83
N LEU A 423 3.55 6.92 -25.91
CA LEU A 423 3.75 5.59 -25.31
C LEU A 423 4.04 5.64 -23.80
N PHE A 424 4.11 6.84 -23.22
CA PHE A 424 4.30 7.08 -21.79
C PHE A 424 3.11 7.88 -21.25
N MET A 425 2.79 7.71 -19.97
CA MET A 425 1.78 8.54 -19.31
C MET A 425 2.23 10.01 -19.30
N THR A 426 1.36 10.93 -19.71
CA THR A 426 1.72 12.35 -19.86
C THR A 426 1.61 13.05 -18.52
N VAL A 427 2.72 13.60 -18.03
CA VAL A 427 2.74 14.40 -16.80
C VAL A 427 2.10 15.76 -17.05
N GLU A 428 1.02 16.04 -16.34
CA GLU A 428 0.30 17.31 -16.39
C GLU A 428 0.88 18.32 -15.37
N CYS A 429 1.09 17.89 -14.12
CA CYS A 429 1.79 18.69 -13.12
C CYS A 429 2.30 17.83 -11.95
N GLU A 430 3.27 18.34 -11.19
CA GLU A 430 3.82 17.67 -10.01
C GLU A 430 4.15 18.67 -8.89
N ASN A 431 4.33 18.16 -7.65
CA ASN A 431 4.78 18.94 -6.49
C ASN A 431 6.27 18.72 -6.15
N ALA A 432 7.16 18.80 -7.14
CA ALA A 432 8.58 18.40 -7.08
C ALA A 432 9.32 18.70 -5.76
N GLU A 433 9.10 19.88 -5.17
CA GLU A 433 9.79 20.39 -3.98
C GLU A 433 8.83 20.81 -2.85
N GLY A 434 7.51 20.67 -3.06
CA GLY A 434 6.47 21.18 -2.15
C GLY A 434 5.78 20.13 -1.27
N GLY A 435 6.25 18.88 -1.29
CA GLY A 435 5.65 17.77 -0.56
C GLY A 435 6.04 17.69 0.92
N ALA A 436 5.15 17.15 1.76
CA ALA A 436 5.45 16.85 3.16
C ALA A 436 6.61 15.86 3.28
N VAL A 437 7.46 16.03 4.30
CA VAL A 437 8.60 15.15 4.57
C VAL A 437 8.44 14.51 5.94
N THR A 438 8.65 13.20 6.03
CA THR A 438 8.63 12.49 7.32
C THR A 438 9.78 12.97 8.20
N ALA A 439 9.61 12.94 9.52
CA ALA A 439 10.72 13.18 10.45
C ALA A 439 11.91 12.22 10.18
N SER A 440 13.10 12.61 10.62
CA SER A 440 14.25 11.70 10.74
C SER A 440 14.13 10.89 12.03
N ARG A 441 14.69 9.68 12.05
CA ARG A 441 14.80 8.90 13.29
C ARG A 441 15.73 9.59 14.30
N PRO A 442 15.54 9.40 15.61
CA PRO A 442 16.49 9.80 16.63
C PRO A 442 17.85 9.16 16.37
N VAL A 443 18.93 9.93 16.51
CA VAL A 443 20.30 9.44 16.23
C VAL A 443 20.64 8.21 17.07
N THR A 444 20.20 8.19 18.32
CA THR A 444 20.40 7.14 19.33
C THR A 444 19.43 5.95 19.19
N SER A 445 18.49 6.00 18.25
CA SER A 445 17.52 4.92 18.07
C SER A 445 18.19 3.66 17.53
N THR A 446 17.77 2.51 18.05
CA THR A 446 18.27 1.19 17.63
C THR A 446 17.14 0.32 17.07
N PRO A 447 17.39 -0.49 16.03
CA PRO A 447 16.44 -1.51 15.60
C PRO A 447 16.10 -2.46 16.74
N THR A 448 14.83 -2.83 16.86
CA THR A 448 14.35 -3.75 17.90
C THR A 448 13.42 -4.80 17.28
N ARG A 449 13.43 -6.02 17.84
CA ARG A 449 12.61 -7.15 17.39
C ARG A 449 11.89 -7.79 18.56
N HIS A 450 10.92 -8.63 18.23
CA HIS A 450 10.09 -9.36 19.18
C HIS A 450 9.29 -8.42 20.11
N LEU A 451 8.96 -7.21 19.63
CA LEU A 451 8.09 -6.29 20.38
C LEU A 451 6.66 -6.84 20.46
N PHE A 452 6.27 -7.64 19.47
CA PHE A 452 4.91 -8.11 19.25
C PHE A 452 4.76 -9.63 19.44
N PHE A 453 5.80 -10.33 19.92
CA PHE A 453 5.78 -11.77 20.13
C PHE A 453 6.41 -12.11 21.48
N ASN A 454 5.83 -13.07 22.20
CA ASN A 454 6.46 -13.63 23.40
C ASN A 454 7.65 -14.51 22.97
N SER A 455 8.79 -14.44 23.69
CA SER A 455 10.06 -15.12 23.37
C SER A 455 9.93 -16.59 22.89
N PRO A 456 10.88 -17.07 22.05
CA PRO A 456 10.66 -18.17 21.13
C PRO A 456 10.63 -19.52 21.86
N ARG A 457 9.44 -20.09 22.07
CA ARG A 457 9.36 -21.54 22.18
C ARG A 457 9.65 -22.10 20.80
N GLY A 458 10.79 -22.79 20.69
CA GLY A 458 11.21 -23.53 19.53
C GLY A 458 10.13 -24.51 19.08
N ASN A 459 9.26 -24.02 18.22
CA ASN A 459 8.61 -24.79 17.19
C ASN A 459 8.77 -23.92 15.95
N ARG A 460 9.62 -24.37 15.02
CA ARG A 460 9.44 -24.03 13.61
C ARG A 460 8.07 -24.58 13.23
N VAL A 461 7.01 -23.84 13.55
CA VAL A 461 5.71 -24.05 12.94
C VAL A 461 5.97 -23.75 11.47
N GLY A 462 6.10 -24.80 10.67
CA GLY A 462 6.28 -24.67 9.24
C GLY A 462 5.23 -23.68 8.74
N ARG A 463 5.68 -22.67 7.99
CA ARG A 463 4.84 -21.61 7.41
C ARG A 463 3.59 -22.24 6.81
N ARG A 464 2.51 -22.30 7.57
CA ARG A 464 1.16 -22.49 7.05
C ARG A 464 0.60 -21.09 6.92
N SER A 465 1.15 -20.38 5.95
CA SER A 465 0.51 -19.16 5.46
C SER A 465 -0.84 -19.57 4.89
N HIS A 466 -1.90 -19.37 5.65
CA HIS A 466 -3.24 -19.15 5.09
C HIS A 466 -3.34 -17.77 4.41
N LEU A 467 -2.20 -17.16 4.06
CA LEU A 467 -2.08 -16.03 3.14
C LEU A 467 -2.45 -16.56 1.75
N LEU A 468 -3.39 -15.91 1.09
CA LEU A 468 -3.79 -16.21 -0.28
C LEU A 468 -2.55 -16.45 -1.15
N LYS A 469 -2.38 -17.69 -1.64
CA LYS A 469 -1.35 -18.02 -2.63
C LYS A 469 -1.51 -17.06 -3.82
N GLY A 470 -0.54 -16.17 -4.03
CA GLY A 470 -0.49 -15.32 -5.22
C GLY A 470 -0.49 -13.80 -5.00
N ALA A 471 -0.51 -13.27 -3.78
CA ALA A 471 -0.47 -11.82 -3.56
C ALA A 471 0.88 -11.22 -3.96
N ASP A 472 0.92 -10.16 -4.76
CA ASP A 472 2.15 -9.40 -5.09
C ASP A 472 2.52 -8.46 -3.92
N HIS A 473 3.64 -8.76 -3.26
CA HIS A 473 4.16 -8.01 -2.08
C HIS A 473 5.39 -7.15 -2.41
N SER A 474 5.73 -6.97 -3.69
CA SER A 474 6.91 -6.20 -4.13
C SER A 474 6.92 -4.76 -3.59
N ARG A 475 5.73 -4.17 -3.47
CA ARG A 475 5.50 -2.79 -2.97
C ARG A 475 5.29 -2.70 -1.45
N ASP A 476 5.13 -3.84 -0.77
CA ASP A 476 4.95 -3.94 0.69
C ASP A 476 6.29 -4.06 1.44
N SER A 477 7.39 -4.34 0.74
CA SER A 477 8.70 -4.44 1.36
C SER A 477 9.31 -3.05 1.59
N PRO A 478 10.08 -2.81 2.67
CA PRO A 478 10.97 -1.65 2.72
C PRO A 478 11.81 -1.76 1.47
N ASN A 479 12.00 -0.62 0.80
CA ASN A 479 12.80 -0.45 -0.40
C ASN A 479 13.61 -1.71 -0.72
N PRO A 480 13.21 -2.54 -1.73
CA PRO A 480 13.95 -3.75 -2.13
C PRO A 480 15.45 -3.44 -2.31
N ALA A 481 15.70 -2.14 -2.50
CA ALA A 481 16.93 -1.42 -2.45
C ALA A 481 18.02 -1.83 -1.45
N HIS A 482 17.65 -2.29 -0.26
CA HIS A 482 18.61 -2.44 0.84
C HIS A 482 18.68 -3.85 1.45
N LEU A 483 17.85 -4.80 0.99
CA LEU A 483 17.75 -6.11 1.62
C LEU A 483 18.65 -7.20 1.02
N VAL A 484 19.50 -6.88 0.04
CA VAL A 484 20.38 -7.87 -0.59
C VAL A 484 21.83 -7.40 -0.57
N SER A 485 22.45 -7.42 0.61
CA SER A 485 23.90 -7.61 0.68
C SER A 485 24.16 -9.11 0.59
N THR A 486 24.64 -9.56 -0.57
CA THR A 486 25.20 -10.90 -0.78
C THR A 486 26.47 -11.08 0.05
N THR A 487 26.31 -11.56 1.27
CA THR A 487 27.28 -12.39 1.98
C THR A 487 26.49 -13.33 2.89
N THR A 488 27.06 -14.47 3.22
CA THR A 488 26.62 -15.49 4.19
C THR A 488 26.41 -14.96 5.62
N GLU A 489 26.17 -13.66 5.78
CA GLU A 489 25.89 -13.01 7.03
C GLU A 489 24.45 -13.30 7.47
N PRO A 490 24.22 -13.62 8.76
CA PRO A 490 22.88 -13.85 9.26
C PRO A 490 21.99 -12.62 9.03
N TRP A 491 20.71 -12.83 8.70
CA TRP A 491 19.64 -11.84 8.47
C TRP A 491 19.58 -10.68 9.50
N SER A 492 20.23 -10.84 10.67
CA SER A 492 20.55 -9.78 11.62
C SER A 492 21.36 -8.62 11.02
N ALA A 493 22.40 -8.88 10.22
CA ALA A 493 23.31 -7.85 9.69
C ALA A 493 22.65 -6.92 8.65
N ALA A 494 21.75 -7.44 7.80
CA ALA A 494 21.06 -6.65 6.79
C ALA A 494 20.06 -5.61 7.36
N ILE A 495 19.55 -5.84 8.58
CA ILE A 495 18.60 -4.94 9.25
C ILE A 495 19.32 -3.85 10.04
N GLU A 496 20.53 -4.11 10.55
CA GLU A 496 21.37 -3.08 11.19
C GLU A 496 21.85 -2.01 10.19
N GLY A 497 21.94 -2.34 8.90
CA GLY A 497 22.38 -1.45 7.83
C GLY A 497 21.30 -0.60 7.14
N ARG A 498 20.01 -0.71 7.52
CA ARG A 498 18.96 0.08 6.87
C ARG A 498 19.11 1.58 7.23
N PRO A 499 19.20 2.50 6.26
CA PRO A 499 19.47 3.91 6.54
C PRO A 499 18.26 4.68 7.13
N TYR A 500 17.04 4.13 7.02
CA TYR A 500 15.78 4.77 7.43
C TYR A 500 15.66 6.21 6.93
N GLU A 501 16.01 6.44 5.65
CA GLU A 501 15.98 7.78 5.07
C GLU A 501 14.58 8.40 5.18
N PRO A 502 14.49 9.71 5.52
CA PRO A 502 13.24 10.43 5.44
C PRO A 502 12.60 10.27 4.07
N LYS A 503 11.28 10.11 4.04
CA LYS A 503 10.50 10.07 2.82
C LYS A 503 9.82 11.40 2.57
N ARG A 504 9.72 11.78 1.30
CA ARG A 504 8.95 12.93 0.82
C ARG A 504 7.70 12.44 0.12
N ARG A 505 6.59 13.12 0.37
CA ARG A 505 5.34 12.89 -0.36
C ARG A 505 5.43 13.54 -1.74
N TYR A 506 5.20 12.74 -2.76
CA TYR A 506 5.19 13.14 -4.15
C TYR A 506 3.78 12.96 -4.72
N LEU A 507 3.22 14.06 -5.21
CA LEU A 507 1.94 14.17 -5.88
C LEU A 507 2.22 14.46 -7.36
N LEU A 508 1.76 13.55 -8.20
CA LEU A 508 1.91 13.60 -9.65
C LEU A 508 0.54 13.50 -10.29
N VAL A 509 0.23 14.41 -11.20
CA VAL A 509 -1.01 14.41 -11.97
C VAL A 509 -0.68 14.04 -13.40
N TYR A 510 -1.32 12.99 -13.91
CA TYR A 510 -1.28 12.64 -15.32
C TYR A 510 -2.48 13.22 -16.06
N THR A 511 -2.28 13.58 -17.33
CA THR A 511 -3.35 14.02 -18.24
C THR A 511 -4.39 12.92 -18.45
N GLU A 512 -3.93 11.69 -18.67
CA GLU A 512 -4.80 10.59 -19.05
C GLU A 512 -5.32 9.84 -17.82
N VAL A 513 -6.58 9.41 -17.91
CA VAL A 513 -7.17 8.42 -17.00
C VAL A 513 -7.33 7.11 -17.75
N GLY A 514 -6.57 6.10 -17.34
CA GLY A 514 -6.58 4.77 -17.95
C GLY A 514 -6.86 3.66 -16.94
N SER A 515 -6.86 2.43 -17.43
CA SER A 515 -6.97 1.21 -16.61
C SER A 515 -5.67 0.44 -16.66
N ALA A 516 -5.24 -0.15 -15.54
CA ALA A 516 -4.07 -1.02 -15.55
C ALA A 516 -4.34 -2.26 -16.42
N LEU A 517 -3.29 -2.85 -17.01
CA LEU A 517 -3.43 -3.97 -17.96
C LEU A 517 -4.27 -5.13 -17.42
N HIS A 518 -4.10 -5.48 -16.15
CA HIS A 518 -4.86 -6.57 -15.50
C HIS A 518 -6.36 -6.28 -15.31
N GLN A 519 -6.80 -5.03 -15.50
CA GLN A 519 -8.20 -4.62 -15.43
C GLN A 519 -8.90 -4.68 -16.79
N LEU A 520 -8.15 -4.88 -17.88
CA LEU A 520 -8.75 -5.10 -19.18
C LEU A 520 -9.66 -6.33 -19.18
N LYS A 521 -10.63 -6.32 -20.08
CA LYS A 521 -11.60 -7.40 -20.26
C LYS A 521 -11.52 -8.01 -21.66
N SER A 522 -10.38 -7.84 -22.35
CA SER A 522 -10.18 -8.28 -23.72
C SER A 522 -8.75 -8.72 -23.96
N PHE A 523 -8.56 -9.95 -24.42
CA PHE A 523 -7.26 -10.45 -24.87
C PHE A 523 -6.69 -9.61 -26.01
N LYS A 524 -7.54 -9.17 -26.96
CA LYS A 524 -7.11 -8.30 -28.07
C LYS A 524 -6.53 -6.99 -27.53
N GLY A 525 -7.20 -6.37 -26.56
CA GLY A 525 -6.71 -5.16 -25.90
C GLY A 525 -5.39 -5.39 -25.15
N VAL A 526 -5.26 -6.52 -24.47
CA VAL A 526 -4.01 -6.88 -23.75
C VAL A 526 -2.84 -7.01 -24.72
N PHE A 527 -2.97 -7.81 -25.78
CA PHE A 527 -1.85 -8.01 -26.72
C PHE A 527 -1.53 -6.77 -27.53
N LYS A 528 -2.53 -5.93 -27.85
CA LYS A 528 -2.29 -4.61 -28.44
C LYS A 528 -1.47 -3.73 -27.51
N ALA A 529 -1.81 -3.68 -26.22
CA ALA A 529 -1.03 -2.94 -25.23
C ALA A 529 0.39 -3.51 -25.07
N LEU A 530 0.58 -4.83 -25.07
CA LEU A 530 1.92 -5.43 -25.00
C LEU A 530 2.78 -5.07 -26.22
N VAL A 531 2.20 -4.94 -27.42
CA VAL A 531 2.90 -4.42 -28.60
C VAL A 531 3.35 -2.98 -28.34
N ASP A 532 2.44 -2.11 -27.90
CA ASP A 532 2.75 -0.70 -27.62
C ASP A 532 3.88 -0.57 -26.58
N ILE A 533 3.84 -1.37 -25.51
CA ILE A 533 4.88 -1.40 -24.47
C ILE A 533 6.20 -1.92 -24.99
N THR A 534 6.21 -2.89 -25.91
CA THR A 534 7.46 -3.35 -26.53
C THR A 534 8.11 -2.24 -27.37
N TYR A 535 7.30 -1.42 -28.07
CA TYR A 535 7.80 -0.21 -28.73
C TYR A 535 8.30 0.84 -27.73
N ALA A 536 7.59 1.05 -26.62
CA ALA A 536 8.02 1.96 -25.56
C ALA A 536 9.38 1.55 -24.97
N LEU A 537 9.61 0.25 -24.75
CA LEU A 537 10.89 -0.30 -24.33
C LEU A 537 11.99 -0.13 -25.40
N ALA A 538 11.65 -0.23 -26.69
CA ALA A 538 12.60 0.07 -27.77
C ALA A 538 12.98 1.57 -27.79
N ILE A 539 12.06 2.47 -27.44
CA ILE A 539 12.36 3.90 -27.25
C ILE A 539 13.29 4.10 -26.05
N MET A 540 13.05 3.42 -24.92
CA MET A 540 13.97 3.44 -23.77
C MET A 540 15.35 2.86 -24.12
N TYR A 541 15.41 1.81 -24.94
CA TYR A 541 16.66 1.26 -25.47
C TYR A 541 17.44 2.29 -26.28
N VAL A 542 16.78 3.01 -27.19
CA VAL A 542 17.39 4.14 -27.92
C VAL A 542 17.89 5.20 -26.96
N ALA A 543 17.15 5.50 -25.89
CA ALA A 543 17.57 6.45 -24.87
C ALA A 543 18.77 5.96 -24.04
N GLY A 544 19.08 4.66 -24.04
CA GLY A 544 20.04 4.03 -23.15
C GLY A 544 19.52 3.83 -21.72
N TRP A 545 18.21 3.60 -21.55
CA TRP A 545 17.56 3.42 -20.26
C TRP A 545 16.86 2.05 -20.14
N VAL A 546 16.80 1.54 -18.91
CA VAL A 546 16.03 0.35 -18.52
C VAL A 546 14.97 0.73 -17.51
N HIS A 547 13.78 0.13 -17.58
CA HIS A 547 12.64 0.44 -16.71
C HIS A 547 12.75 -0.23 -15.35
N ARG A 548 13.10 -1.52 -15.30
CA ARG A 548 13.35 -2.29 -14.08
C ARG A 548 12.17 -2.77 -13.24
N ASP A 549 10.94 -2.51 -13.67
CA ASP A 549 9.74 -2.95 -12.96
C ASP A 549 8.53 -3.02 -13.91
N ILE A 550 8.69 -3.67 -15.06
CA ILE A 550 7.58 -3.92 -15.97
C ILE A 550 6.62 -4.94 -15.34
N SER A 551 5.36 -4.52 -15.16
CA SER A 551 4.32 -5.33 -14.54
C SER A 551 2.95 -4.99 -15.09
N THR A 552 1.95 -5.85 -14.85
CA THR A 552 0.55 -5.58 -15.23
C THR A 552 -0.07 -4.38 -14.52
N GLY A 553 0.58 -3.85 -13.47
CA GLY A 553 0.15 -2.65 -12.74
C GLY A 553 0.76 -1.36 -13.28
N ASN A 554 1.94 -1.44 -13.92
CA ASN A 554 2.69 -0.30 -14.44
C ASN A 554 2.45 -0.06 -15.95
N ILE A 555 1.71 -0.96 -16.60
CA ILE A 555 1.18 -0.78 -17.96
C ILE A 555 -0.24 -0.22 -17.84
N ILE A 556 -0.44 1.03 -18.26
CA ILE A 556 -1.72 1.72 -18.24
C ILE A 556 -2.29 1.77 -19.65
N VAL A 557 -3.52 1.33 -19.80
CA VAL A 557 -4.22 1.30 -21.08
C VAL A 557 -5.22 2.44 -21.13
N VAL A 558 -5.06 3.28 -22.15
CA VAL A 558 -5.88 4.46 -22.39
C VAL A 558 -6.67 4.26 -23.69
N GLY A 559 -7.89 4.79 -23.74
CA GLY A 559 -8.80 4.62 -24.88
C GLY A 559 -9.60 3.32 -24.82
N SER A 560 -10.35 3.05 -25.88
CA SER A 560 -11.16 1.83 -26.01
C SER A 560 -11.32 1.40 -27.47
N GLY A 561 -11.53 0.10 -27.69
CA GLY A 561 -11.63 -0.47 -29.03
C GLY A 561 -10.37 -0.20 -29.86
N ASP A 562 -10.52 0.36 -31.04
CA ASP A 562 -9.40 0.63 -31.97
C ASP A 562 -8.49 1.78 -31.50
N SER A 563 -8.98 2.64 -30.58
CA SER A 563 -8.18 3.71 -29.97
C SER A 563 -7.33 3.25 -28.78
N THR A 564 -7.32 1.95 -28.48
CA THR A 564 -6.58 1.38 -27.34
C THR A 564 -5.08 1.56 -27.50
N CYS A 565 -4.46 2.20 -26.52
CA CYS A 565 -3.02 2.42 -26.44
C CYS A 565 -2.48 1.99 -25.08
N GLY A 566 -1.47 1.12 -25.07
CA GLY A 566 -0.68 0.80 -23.89
C GLY A 566 0.39 1.85 -23.64
N LYS A 567 0.42 2.40 -22.42
CA LYS A 567 1.39 3.41 -21.97
C LYS A 567 2.18 2.92 -20.77
N ILE A 568 3.48 3.21 -20.76
CA ILE A 568 4.36 2.99 -19.59
C ILE A 568 4.06 4.03 -18.51
N SER A 569 4.07 3.57 -17.24
CA SER A 569 4.02 4.39 -16.04
C SER A 569 5.01 3.87 -14.99
N ASP A 570 5.22 4.62 -13.91
CA ASP A 570 6.04 4.20 -12.76
C ASP A 570 7.54 4.09 -13.09
N LEU A 571 8.09 5.14 -13.71
CA LEU A 571 9.52 5.24 -14.08
C LEU A 571 10.47 5.47 -12.90
N GLU A 572 9.97 5.44 -11.67
CA GLU A 572 10.72 5.75 -10.44
C GLU A 572 11.91 4.83 -10.15
N TYR A 573 11.95 3.64 -10.79
CA TYR A 573 13.07 2.70 -10.73
C TYR A 573 13.94 2.70 -11.98
N ALA A 574 13.56 3.45 -13.02
CA ALA A 574 14.28 3.46 -14.28
C ALA A 574 15.68 4.05 -14.09
N LYS A 575 16.66 3.46 -14.78
CA LYS A 575 18.06 3.92 -14.75
C LYS A 575 18.69 3.89 -16.12
N VAL A 576 19.73 4.70 -16.29
CA VAL A 576 20.65 4.59 -17.42
C VAL A 576 21.29 3.20 -17.39
N PHE A 577 21.28 2.53 -18.54
CA PHE A 577 21.91 1.24 -18.74
C PHE A 577 23.40 1.30 -18.37
N GLY A 578 23.86 0.32 -17.61
CA GLY A 578 25.24 0.23 -17.15
C GLY A 578 25.64 1.18 -16.01
N SER A 579 24.71 1.93 -15.42
CA SER A 579 24.99 2.74 -14.23
C SER A 579 25.26 1.85 -13.00
N THR A 580 26.52 1.65 -12.65
CA THR A 580 26.95 1.06 -11.38
C THR A 580 26.98 2.14 -10.30
N SER A 581 25.87 2.34 -9.59
CA SER A 581 25.88 3.27 -8.45
C SER A 581 26.78 2.74 -7.32
N PRO A 582 27.67 3.56 -6.71
CA PRO A 582 28.60 3.13 -5.65
C PRO A 582 27.93 2.76 -4.31
N THR A 583 26.67 3.13 -4.12
CA THR A 583 25.91 2.83 -2.89
C THR A 583 25.36 1.41 -2.98
N ALA A 584 26.12 0.45 -2.43
CA ALA A 584 25.72 -0.91 -2.08
C ALA A 584 24.84 -1.63 -3.13
N ARG A 585 25.49 -2.33 -4.09
CA ARG A 585 24.94 -3.37 -5.00
C ARG A 585 23.54 -3.10 -5.55
N ASP A 586 23.43 -2.84 -6.86
CA ASP A 586 22.15 -2.54 -7.51
C ASP A 586 21.07 -3.55 -7.11
N PRO A 587 20.09 -3.12 -6.31
CA PRO A 587 19.23 -4.03 -5.59
C PRO A 587 18.22 -4.73 -6.50
N LYS A 588 17.84 -5.97 -6.15
CA LYS A 588 16.79 -6.72 -6.86
C LYS A 588 15.47 -5.92 -6.80
N THR A 589 15.11 -5.31 -7.93
CA THR A 589 13.85 -4.59 -8.14
C THR A 589 12.98 -5.36 -9.12
N GLY A 590 11.66 -5.31 -8.94
CA GLY A 590 10.70 -5.91 -9.85
C GLY A 590 9.58 -6.67 -9.13
N THR A 591 8.45 -6.85 -9.82
CA THR A 591 7.36 -7.73 -9.40
C THR A 591 7.77 -9.21 -9.58
N PRO A 592 7.86 -10.04 -8.51
CA PRO A 592 8.45 -11.39 -8.58
C PRO A 592 7.84 -12.30 -9.66
N PHE A 593 6.53 -12.17 -9.92
CA PHE A 593 5.87 -12.94 -10.98
C PHE A 593 6.42 -12.65 -12.38
N TYR A 594 6.84 -11.41 -12.63
CA TYR A 594 7.26 -10.96 -13.95
C TYR A 594 8.78 -10.73 -14.04
N MET A 595 9.50 -10.82 -12.91
CA MET A 595 10.95 -10.63 -12.84
C MET A 595 11.73 -11.59 -13.75
N ALA A 596 12.73 -11.09 -14.46
CA ALA A 596 13.56 -11.91 -15.32
C ALA A 596 14.27 -13.04 -14.55
N PHE A 597 14.53 -14.16 -15.23
CA PHE A 597 15.07 -15.37 -14.65
C PHE A 597 16.39 -15.13 -13.91
N GLU A 598 17.38 -14.52 -14.57
CA GLU A 598 18.72 -14.28 -13.99
C GLU A 598 18.69 -13.34 -12.79
N LEU A 599 17.81 -12.33 -12.82
CA LEU A 599 17.60 -11.43 -11.67
C LEU A 599 17.00 -12.19 -10.49
N LEU A 600 16.04 -13.08 -10.76
CA LEU A 600 15.40 -13.87 -9.72
C LEU A 600 16.38 -14.92 -9.15
N ASP A 601 17.15 -15.60 -10.01
CA ASP A 601 18.15 -16.61 -9.62
C ASP A 601 19.40 -15.98 -8.97
N ASN A 602 19.72 -14.75 -9.35
CA ASN A 602 20.98 -14.07 -9.02
C ASN A 602 22.23 -14.83 -9.52
N ASP A 603 22.10 -15.51 -10.64
CA ASP A 603 23.17 -16.25 -11.31
C ASP A 603 23.00 -16.11 -12.82
N TRP A 604 24.11 -16.15 -13.55
CA TRP A 604 24.11 -16.10 -15.01
C TRP A 604 23.65 -17.45 -15.58
N LEU A 605 22.89 -17.43 -16.67
CA LEU A 605 22.43 -18.65 -17.32
C LEU A 605 23.59 -19.41 -17.99
N TYR A 606 24.52 -18.68 -18.61
CA TYR A 606 25.73 -19.23 -19.18
C TYR A 606 26.77 -19.51 -18.10
N ARG A 607 27.17 -20.78 -17.98
CA ARG A 607 28.33 -21.19 -17.19
C ARG A 607 29.46 -21.56 -18.12
N LYS A 608 30.58 -20.83 -18.05
CA LYS A 608 31.79 -21.20 -18.79
C LYS A 608 32.26 -22.56 -18.30
N GLU A 609 32.40 -23.50 -19.22
CA GLU A 609 33.00 -24.80 -18.91
C GLU A 609 34.41 -24.59 -18.36
N ALA A 610 34.75 -25.34 -17.32
CA ALA A 610 36.08 -25.25 -16.74
C ALA A 610 37.11 -25.76 -17.76
N ASP A 611 38.10 -24.93 -18.09
CA ASP A 611 39.17 -25.30 -18.99
C ASP A 611 39.98 -26.46 -18.38
N PRO A 612 40.02 -27.65 -19.03
CA PRO A 612 40.77 -28.79 -18.54
C PRO A 612 42.26 -28.49 -18.33
N GLY A 613 42.87 -27.65 -19.17
CA GLY A 613 44.26 -27.24 -19.04
C GLY A 613 44.49 -26.36 -17.80
N ALA A 614 43.58 -25.43 -17.53
CA ALA A 614 43.60 -24.63 -16.32
C ALA A 614 43.33 -25.49 -15.05
N ILE A 615 42.51 -26.53 -15.15
CA ILE A 615 42.30 -27.49 -14.04
C ILE A 615 43.57 -28.31 -13.78
N GLU A 616 44.21 -28.81 -14.84
CA GLU A 616 45.44 -29.59 -14.75
C GLU A 616 46.59 -28.76 -14.16
N GLU A 617 46.72 -27.49 -14.59
CA GLU A 617 47.67 -26.54 -14.04
C GLU A 617 47.36 -26.22 -12.55
N ARG A 618 46.08 -26.10 -12.17
CA ARG A 618 45.65 -25.93 -10.77
C ARG A 618 45.98 -27.14 -9.89
N ILE A 619 45.83 -28.35 -10.41
CA ILE A 619 46.18 -29.59 -9.70
C ILE A 619 47.70 -29.66 -9.49
N ASN A 620 48.48 -29.29 -10.51
CA ASN A 620 49.94 -29.37 -10.47
C ASN A 620 50.59 -28.32 -9.54
N GLN A 621 49.93 -27.17 -9.30
CA GLN A 621 50.50 -26.08 -8.49
C GLN A 621 50.29 -26.20 -6.97
N SER A 622 49.57 -27.22 -6.46
CA SER A 622 49.38 -27.46 -5.00
C SER A 622 48.96 -26.22 -4.18
N LEU A 623 48.19 -25.30 -4.78
CA LEU A 623 47.74 -24.08 -4.10
C LEU A 623 46.65 -24.41 -3.05
N PRO A 624 46.65 -23.76 -1.87
CA PRO A 624 45.61 -23.92 -0.88
C PRO A 624 44.23 -23.57 -1.45
N VAL A 625 43.22 -24.44 -1.23
CA VAL A 625 41.81 -24.27 -1.68
C VAL A 625 41.22 -22.91 -1.32
N THR A 626 41.74 -22.26 -0.28
CA THR A 626 41.31 -20.94 0.20
C THR A 626 41.72 -19.77 -0.70
N GLN A 627 42.78 -19.88 -1.51
CA GLN A 627 43.16 -18.86 -2.50
C GLN A 627 42.49 -19.07 -3.88
N LEU A 628 41.74 -20.17 -4.05
CA LEU A 628 41.19 -20.62 -5.34
C LEU A 628 39.78 -20.09 -5.65
N LEU A 629 39.17 -19.31 -4.76
CA LEU A 629 37.76 -18.84 -4.87
C LEU A 629 37.61 -17.36 -5.28
N GLU A 630 38.69 -16.66 -5.62
CA GLU A 630 38.69 -15.20 -5.79
C GLU A 630 38.73 -14.70 -7.25
N THR A 631 37.86 -15.23 -8.11
CA THR A 631 37.32 -14.38 -9.18
C THR A 631 35.80 -14.41 -9.05
N PRO A 632 35.21 -13.48 -8.26
CA PRO A 632 33.77 -13.32 -8.26
C PRO A 632 33.36 -13.03 -9.70
N TRP A 633 32.55 -13.92 -10.29
CA TRP A 633 31.84 -13.57 -11.50
C TRP A 633 31.15 -12.22 -11.27
N PRO A 634 31.20 -11.30 -12.26
CA PRO A 634 30.57 -10.00 -12.10
C PRO A 634 29.12 -10.19 -11.68
N THR A 635 28.68 -9.41 -10.69
CA THR A 635 27.31 -9.46 -10.17
C THR A 635 26.33 -9.27 -11.33
N VAL A 636 25.24 -10.05 -11.37
CA VAL A 636 24.17 -9.90 -12.38
C VAL A 636 23.73 -8.44 -12.43
N VAL A 637 23.91 -7.78 -13.58
CA VAL A 637 23.58 -6.36 -13.80
C VAL A 637 22.29 -6.25 -14.60
N TYR A 638 21.40 -5.36 -14.18
CA TYR A 638 20.14 -5.13 -14.88
C TYR A 638 20.39 -4.67 -16.33
N ASN A 639 19.78 -5.36 -17.30
CA ASN A 639 19.95 -5.06 -18.73
C ASN A 639 18.61 -4.98 -19.50
N PHE A 640 18.67 -4.58 -20.77
CA PHE A 640 17.48 -4.34 -21.60
C PHE A 640 16.62 -5.59 -21.81
N GLN A 641 17.22 -6.79 -21.83
CA GLN A 641 16.49 -8.03 -22.06
C GLN A 641 15.56 -8.38 -20.88
N TYR A 642 15.88 -7.93 -19.66
CA TYR A 642 15.05 -8.21 -18.49
C TYR A 642 13.67 -7.56 -18.56
N ASP A 643 13.57 -6.36 -19.14
CA ASP A 643 12.27 -5.72 -19.37
C ASP A 643 11.47 -6.45 -20.46
N LEU A 644 12.13 -6.96 -21.51
CA LEU A 644 11.49 -7.76 -22.57
C LEU A 644 11.01 -9.12 -22.05
N GLU A 645 11.77 -9.77 -21.18
CA GLU A 645 11.37 -11.02 -20.52
C GLU A 645 10.16 -10.80 -19.61
N SER A 646 10.09 -9.65 -18.93
CA SER A 646 8.94 -9.28 -18.11
C SER A 646 7.65 -9.19 -18.94
N VAL A 647 7.71 -8.60 -20.13
CA VAL A 647 6.58 -8.57 -21.09
C VAL A 647 6.14 -9.98 -21.49
N TRP A 648 7.10 -10.90 -21.72
CA TRP A 648 6.81 -12.29 -22.05
C TRP A 648 6.13 -13.05 -20.89
N TRP A 649 6.61 -12.88 -19.66
CA TRP A 649 5.97 -13.44 -18.47
C TRP A 649 4.53 -12.92 -18.30
N ILE A 650 4.28 -11.65 -18.61
CA ILE A 650 2.93 -11.07 -18.58
C ILE A 650 2.04 -11.72 -19.65
N ALA A 651 2.53 -11.88 -20.89
CA ALA A 651 1.78 -12.53 -21.96
C ALA A 651 1.37 -13.97 -21.58
N LEU A 652 2.32 -14.74 -21.04
CA LEU A 652 2.08 -16.10 -20.56
C LEU A 652 1.09 -16.14 -19.39
N TRP A 653 1.22 -15.23 -18.43
CA TRP A 653 0.29 -15.08 -17.31
C TRP A 653 -1.14 -14.84 -17.79
N CYS A 654 -1.34 -13.91 -18.73
CA CYS A 654 -2.67 -13.59 -19.25
C CYS A 654 -3.35 -14.83 -19.87
N LEU A 655 -2.62 -15.63 -20.64
CA LEU A 655 -3.18 -16.82 -21.29
C LEU A 655 -3.42 -18.00 -20.34
N LEU A 656 -2.70 -18.06 -19.22
CA LEU A 656 -2.88 -19.13 -18.23
C LEU A 656 -3.91 -18.79 -17.15
N VAL A 657 -3.92 -17.54 -16.69
CA VAL A 657 -4.69 -17.13 -15.50
C VAL A 657 -5.98 -16.42 -15.88
N CYS A 658 -5.98 -15.63 -16.95
CA CYS A 658 -7.10 -14.74 -17.26
C CYS A 658 -8.20 -15.41 -18.11
N VAL A 659 -8.33 -16.74 -18.02
CA VAL A 659 -9.25 -17.57 -18.79
C VAL A 659 -9.95 -18.57 -17.88
N ASN A 660 -11.21 -18.90 -18.16
CA ASN A 660 -11.92 -19.96 -17.42
C ASN A 660 -11.48 -21.37 -17.87
N HIS A 661 -10.24 -21.75 -17.54
CA HIS A 661 -9.72 -23.05 -17.92
C HIS A 661 -8.92 -23.66 -16.76
N PRO A 662 -9.49 -24.64 -16.01
CA PRO A 662 -8.85 -25.20 -14.83
C PRO A 662 -7.42 -25.72 -15.08
N PRO A 663 -7.10 -26.47 -16.16
CA PRO A 663 -5.73 -26.91 -16.42
C PRO A 663 -4.72 -25.75 -16.55
N SER A 664 -5.14 -24.63 -17.13
CA SER A 664 -4.30 -23.42 -17.21
C SER A 664 -4.11 -22.78 -15.84
N ARG A 665 -5.20 -22.62 -15.08
CA ARG A 665 -5.19 -21.94 -13.78
C ARG A 665 -4.46 -22.75 -12.70
N ASP A 666 -4.54 -24.07 -12.75
CA ASP A 666 -3.85 -24.97 -11.83
C ASP A 666 -2.34 -25.03 -12.11
N CYS A 667 -1.93 -24.76 -13.35
CA CYS A 667 -0.52 -24.67 -13.75
C CYS A 667 0.14 -23.36 -13.32
N ALA A 668 -0.60 -22.26 -13.24
CA ALA A 668 0.01 -20.94 -12.98
C ALA A 668 0.73 -20.83 -11.61
N PRO A 669 0.19 -21.32 -10.49
CA PRO A 669 0.85 -21.22 -9.18
C PRO A 669 2.21 -21.93 -9.09
N THR A 670 2.48 -22.92 -9.95
CA THR A 670 3.79 -23.59 -9.96
C THR A 670 4.87 -22.76 -10.66
N ILE A 671 4.46 -21.78 -11.48
CA ILE A 671 5.35 -20.91 -12.27
C ILE A 671 5.55 -19.56 -11.57
N TYR A 672 4.46 -19.03 -11.01
CA TYR A 672 4.37 -17.68 -10.48
C TYR A 672 4.24 -17.72 -8.96
N GLU A 673 5.36 -17.90 -8.28
CA GLU A 673 5.45 -17.77 -6.83
C GLU A 673 5.88 -16.35 -6.45
N ASN A 674 5.30 -15.79 -5.38
CA ASN A 674 5.65 -14.46 -4.92
C ASN A 674 6.85 -14.52 -3.98
N THR A 675 8.02 -14.81 -4.55
CA THR A 675 9.30 -14.95 -3.84
C THR A 675 10.41 -14.35 -4.68
N ILE A 676 11.36 -13.66 -4.04
CA ILE A 676 12.57 -13.13 -4.69
C ILE A 676 13.84 -13.94 -4.35
N ASN A 677 13.68 -14.98 -3.53
CA ASN A 677 14.79 -15.71 -2.93
C ASN A 677 15.21 -16.94 -3.75
N TYR A 678 14.35 -17.44 -4.63
CA TYR A 678 14.63 -18.57 -5.49
C TYR A 678 13.72 -18.54 -6.72
N VAL A 679 14.14 -19.25 -7.77
CA VAL A 679 13.30 -19.50 -8.94
C VAL A 679 12.51 -20.80 -8.77
N PRO A 680 11.16 -20.79 -8.91
CA PRO A 680 10.36 -22.01 -8.87
C PRO A 680 10.82 -23.03 -9.92
N THR A 681 10.78 -24.32 -9.57
CA THR A 681 11.26 -25.40 -10.45
C THR A 681 10.57 -25.40 -11.81
N GLU A 682 9.25 -25.20 -11.84
CA GLU A 682 8.50 -25.15 -13.11
C GLU A 682 8.91 -23.94 -13.96
N ARG A 683 9.09 -22.76 -13.34
CA ARG A 683 9.56 -21.55 -14.02
C ARG A 683 10.92 -21.79 -14.67
N ARG A 684 11.85 -22.45 -13.96
CA ARG A 684 13.16 -22.85 -14.50
C ARG A 684 13.01 -23.76 -15.69
N LEU A 685 12.24 -24.85 -15.58
CA LEU A 685 12.05 -25.79 -16.68
C LEU A 685 11.43 -25.13 -17.93
N ILE A 686 10.44 -24.26 -17.73
CA ILE A 686 9.80 -23.51 -18.81
C ILE A 686 10.80 -22.60 -19.54
N PHE A 687 11.68 -21.94 -18.80
CA PHE A 687 12.59 -20.97 -19.37
C PHE A 687 13.83 -21.62 -20.00
N THR A 688 14.45 -22.59 -19.34
CA THR A 688 15.77 -23.10 -19.74
C THR A 688 15.74 -24.41 -20.51
N ARG A 689 14.67 -25.20 -20.45
CA ARG A 689 14.65 -26.55 -21.05
C ARG A 689 14.03 -26.55 -22.44
N ASP A 690 14.76 -27.06 -23.41
CA ASP A 690 14.30 -27.19 -24.79
C ASP A 690 13.01 -28.02 -24.90
N ASN A 691 12.08 -27.55 -25.74
CA ASN A 691 10.77 -28.15 -26.00
C ASN A 691 9.85 -28.32 -24.77
N TYR A 692 10.28 -27.94 -23.56
CA TYR A 692 9.49 -28.15 -22.34
C TYR A 692 8.25 -27.26 -22.31
N LEU A 693 8.42 -25.95 -22.54
CA LEU A 693 7.31 -25.00 -22.62
C LEU A 693 6.26 -25.43 -23.65
N SER A 694 6.70 -25.82 -24.84
CA SER A 694 5.81 -26.28 -25.91
C SER A 694 4.96 -27.48 -25.49
N LYS A 695 5.60 -28.52 -24.92
CA LYS A 695 4.91 -29.71 -24.40
C LYS A 695 3.99 -29.41 -23.22
N LYS A 696 4.38 -28.46 -22.36
CA LYS A 696 3.56 -28.03 -21.22
C LYS A 696 2.31 -27.31 -21.71
N LEU A 697 2.47 -26.29 -22.55
CA LEU A 697 1.37 -25.50 -23.11
C LEU A 697 0.39 -26.36 -23.91
N GLN A 698 0.86 -27.33 -24.68
CA GLN A 698 -0.03 -28.25 -25.41
C GLN A 698 -1.03 -28.98 -24.48
N LYS A 699 -0.68 -29.20 -23.22
CA LYS A 699 -1.55 -29.89 -22.23
C LYS A 699 -2.42 -28.93 -21.44
N VAL A 700 -1.91 -27.73 -21.14
CA VAL A 700 -2.54 -26.84 -20.16
C VAL A 700 -3.22 -25.63 -20.79
N LEU A 701 -2.88 -25.27 -22.03
CA LEU A 701 -3.40 -24.06 -22.68
C LEU A 701 -4.83 -24.30 -23.17
N PHE A 702 -5.69 -23.28 -23.02
CA PHE A 702 -7.05 -23.35 -23.57
C PHE A 702 -7.01 -23.53 -25.09
N SER A 703 -7.80 -24.45 -25.64
CA SER A 703 -7.68 -24.93 -27.03
C SER A 703 -7.73 -23.81 -28.08
N LYS A 704 -8.53 -22.76 -27.86
CA LYS A 704 -8.59 -21.60 -28.77
C LYS A 704 -7.29 -20.79 -28.83
N PHE A 705 -6.42 -20.86 -27.82
CA PHE A 705 -5.12 -20.19 -27.80
C PHE A 705 -4.00 -21.03 -28.43
N GLU A 706 -4.28 -22.26 -28.88
CA GLU A 706 -3.27 -23.10 -29.53
C GLU A 706 -2.53 -22.41 -30.71
N PRO A 707 -3.19 -21.59 -31.56
CA PRO A 707 -2.49 -20.82 -32.59
C PRO A 707 -1.42 -19.86 -32.04
N LEU A 708 -1.57 -19.42 -30.79
CA LEU A 708 -0.67 -18.49 -30.11
C LEU A 708 0.55 -19.20 -29.48
N ARG A 709 0.47 -20.53 -29.27
CA ARG A 709 1.54 -21.31 -28.60
C ARG A 709 2.89 -21.15 -29.29
N LYS A 710 2.92 -21.19 -30.63
CA LYS A 710 4.16 -21.05 -31.43
C LYS A 710 4.88 -19.74 -31.13
N HIS A 711 4.13 -18.65 -30.94
CA HIS A 711 4.68 -17.31 -30.67
C HIS A 711 5.30 -17.24 -29.29
N LEU A 712 4.64 -17.79 -28.27
CA LEU A 712 5.18 -17.85 -26.90
C LEU A 712 6.48 -18.65 -26.83
N VAL A 713 6.54 -19.78 -27.52
CA VAL A 713 7.73 -20.64 -27.58
C VAL A 713 8.87 -19.93 -28.29
N ASN A 714 8.61 -19.36 -29.47
CA ASN A 714 9.63 -18.63 -30.24
C ASN A 714 10.18 -17.43 -29.45
N TRP A 715 9.32 -16.68 -28.77
CA TRP A 715 9.76 -15.54 -27.94
C TRP A 715 10.70 -16.02 -26.82
N ARG A 716 10.31 -17.09 -26.10
CA ARG A 716 11.16 -17.70 -25.07
C ARG A 716 12.50 -18.14 -25.62
N ASP A 717 12.50 -18.83 -26.76
CA ASP A 717 13.71 -19.36 -27.40
C ASP A 717 14.67 -18.24 -27.83
N ILE A 718 14.13 -17.11 -28.32
CA ILE A 718 14.91 -15.91 -28.63
C ILE A 718 15.54 -15.33 -27.36
N LEU A 719 14.76 -15.15 -26.29
CA LEU A 719 15.31 -14.63 -25.03
C LEU A 719 16.42 -15.56 -24.50
N TYR A 720 16.13 -16.85 -24.39
CA TYR A 720 17.08 -17.82 -23.86
C TYR A 720 18.37 -17.92 -24.68
N SER A 721 18.26 -18.06 -26.02
CA SER A 721 19.43 -18.16 -26.88
C SER A 721 20.30 -16.89 -26.85
N HIS A 722 19.69 -15.70 -26.78
CA HIS A 722 20.43 -14.45 -26.72
C HIS A 722 21.08 -14.17 -25.35
N TYR A 723 20.56 -14.73 -24.24
CA TYR A 723 21.31 -14.78 -22.97
C TYR A 723 22.64 -15.52 -23.18
N LEU A 724 22.54 -16.79 -23.59
CA LEU A 724 23.70 -17.65 -23.77
C LEU A 724 24.73 -17.06 -24.75
N GLN A 725 24.28 -16.52 -25.88
CA GLN A 725 25.18 -15.95 -26.88
C GLN A 725 25.92 -14.72 -26.37
N ARG A 726 25.23 -13.79 -25.69
CA ARG A 726 25.87 -12.57 -25.20
C ARG A 726 26.80 -12.85 -24.04
N GLU A 727 26.39 -13.68 -23.09
CA GLU A 727 27.21 -14.04 -21.94
C GLU A 727 28.45 -14.81 -22.37
N ALA A 728 28.32 -15.74 -23.34
CA ALA A 728 29.47 -16.44 -23.90
C ALA A 728 30.49 -15.52 -24.57
N LYS A 729 30.05 -14.37 -25.10
CA LYS A 729 30.88 -13.36 -25.77
C LYS A 729 31.26 -12.18 -24.87
N ASP A 730 30.82 -12.16 -23.62
CA ASP A 730 30.98 -11.03 -22.68
C ASP A 730 30.39 -9.70 -23.21
N GLU A 731 29.28 -9.78 -23.95
CA GLU A 731 28.63 -8.63 -24.61
C GLU A 731 27.45 -8.06 -23.80
N VAL A 732 27.29 -8.45 -22.53
CA VAL A 732 26.14 -8.06 -21.68
C VAL A 732 26.10 -6.55 -21.44
N MET A 733 27.26 -5.88 -21.39
CA MET A 733 27.34 -4.44 -21.19
C MET A 733 27.42 -3.65 -22.50
N ILE A 734 27.25 -4.32 -23.65
CA ILE A 734 27.40 -3.71 -24.98
C ILE A 734 26.00 -3.42 -25.57
N PRO A 735 25.58 -2.14 -25.70
CA PRO A 735 24.21 -1.83 -26.14
C PRO A 735 23.82 -2.40 -27.51
N VAL A 736 24.73 -2.42 -28.49
CA VAL A 736 24.44 -2.92 -29.84
C VAL A 736 24.07 -4.41 -29.87
N SER A 737 24.53 -5.21 -28.91
CA SER A 737 24.22 -6.66 -28.82
C SER A 737 22.73 -6.94 -28.55
N TYR A 738 21.97 -5.94 -28.10
CA TYR A 738 20.53 -6.03 -27.83
C TYR A 738 19.65 -5.67 -29.03
N ALA A 739 20.18 -4.98 -30.04
CA ALA A 739 19.39 -4.40 -31.12
C ALA A 739 18.54 -5.44 -31.85
N LYS A 740 19.13 -6.61 -32.16
CA LYS A 740 18.43 -7.67 -32.91
C LYS A 740 17.26 -8.28 -32.12
N ILE A 741 17.37 -8.29 -30.79
CA ILE A 741 16.38 -8.91 -29.89
C ILE A 741 15.11 -8.08 -29.88
N PHE A 742 15.24 -6.76 -29.78
CA PHE A 742 14.09 -5.86 -29.87
C PHE A 742 13.34 -6.05 -31.18
N GLU A 743 14.04 -6.16 -32.32
CA GLU A 743 13.38 -6.40 -33.60
C GLU A 743 12.59 -7.73 -33.61
N LEU A 744 13.21 -8.81 -33.14
CA LEU A 744 12.60 -10.14 -33.11
C LEU A 744 11.42 -10.20 -32.12
N VAL A 745 11.57 -9.60 -30.95
CA VAL A 745 10.53 -9.55 -29.92
C VAL A 745 9.35 -8.68 -30.38
N ILE A 746 9.58 -7.52 -30.99
CA ILE A 746 8.53 -6.70 -31.60
C ILE A 746 7.80 -7.50 -32.67
N THR A 747 8.53 -8.21 -33.53
CA THR A 747 7.95 -9.07 -34.57
C THR A 747 6.97 -10.07 -33.97
N ILE A 748 7.40 -10.79 -32.94
CA ILE A 748 6.57 -11.83 -32.32
C ILE A 748 5.41 -11.22 -31.55
N ALA A 749 5.58 -10.07 -30.89
CA ALA A 749 4.49 -9.37 -30.23
C ALA A 749 3.41 -8.94 -31.23
N GLU A 750 3.80 -8.41 -32.39
CA GLU A 750 2.89 -8.02 -33.48
C GLU A 750 2.15 -9.25 -34.04
N ASP A 751 2.86 -10.34 -34.32
CA ASP A 751 2.28 -11.58 -34.85
C ASP A 751 1.34 -12.25 -33.83
N LEU A 752 1.71 -12.25 -32.55
CA LEU A 752 0.88 -12.73 -31.44
C LEU A 752 -0.41 -11.91 -31.31
N CYS A 753 -0.30 -10.57 -31.39
CA CYS A 753 -1.46 -9.68 -31.37
C CYS A 753 -2.37 -9.88 -32.59
N LYS A 754 -1.78 -10.05 -33.78
CA LYS A 754 -2.51 -10.30 -35.03
C LYS A 754 -3.25 -11.63 -34.99
N ASP A 755 -2.56 -12.72 -34.65
CA ASP A 755 -3.15 -14.06 -34.58
C ASP A 755 -4.23 -14.09 -33.46
N CYS A 756 -4.00 -13.43 -32.32
CA CYS A 756 -5.02 -13.29 -31.28
C CYS A 756 -6.26 -12.53 -31.78
N SER A 757 -6.05 -11.47 -32.55
CA SER A 757 -7.15 -10.67 -33.10
C SER A 757 -7.96 -11.42 -34.15
N GLY A 758 -7.35 -12.38 -34.85
CA GLY A 758 -7.99 -13.27 -35.82
C GLY A 758 -8.73 -14.47 -35.23
N ILE A 759 -8.61 -14.75 -33.92
CA ILE A 759 -9.39 -15.81 -33.28
C ILE A 759 -10.85 -15.37 -33.12
N GLU A 760 -11.76 -16.12 -33.73
CA GLU A 760 -13.20 -16.02 -33.54
C GLU A 760 -13.62 -16.66 -32.20
N ASP A 761 -14.59 -16.02 -31.53
CA ASP A 761 -15.13 -16.46 -30.24
C ASP A 761 -14.06 -16.70 -29.17
N LEU A 762 -13.22 -15.68 -28.94
CA LEU A 762 -12.27 -15.70 -27.83
C LEU A 762 -13.01 -15.96 -26.51
N PRO A 763 -12.44 -16.77 -25.61
CA PRO A 763 -13.04 -16.95 -24.28
C PRO A 763 -13.13 -15.61 -23.56
N ALA A 764 -14.11 -15.48 -22.67
CA ALA A 764 -14.22 -14.32 -21.81
C ALA A 764 -12.89 -14.11 -21.07
N PHE A 765 -12.34 -12.90 -21.18
CA PHE A 765 -11.20 -12.52 -20.36
C PHE A 765 -11.71 -12.40 -18.93
N ILE A 766 -11.20 -13.28 -18.06
CA ILE A 766 -11.51 -13.27 -16.64
C ILE A 766 -10.37 -12.55 -15.96
N PRO A 767 -10.59 -11.32 -15.46
CA PRO A 767 -9.62 -10.73 -14.55
C PRO A 767 -9.45 -11.69 -13.37
N PRO A 768 -8.21 -11.97 -12.91
CA PRO A 768 -7.93 -12.99 -11.90
C PRO A 768 -8.86 -12.84 -10.68
N ARG A 769 -9.77 -13.81 -10.41
CA ARG A 769 -10.71 -13.76 -9.27
C ARG A 769 -10.07 -14.18 -7.93
N ASN A 770 -10.62 -13.69 -6.82
CA ASN A 770 -10.20 -13.84 -5.43
C ASN A 770 -10.68 -15.22 -5.08
N SER A 771 -9.81 -16.07 -4.55
CA SER A 771 -10.18 -17.42 -4.14
C SER A 771 -11.03 -17.45 -2.85
N ALA A 772 -11.83 -16.42 -2.59
CA ALA A 772 -12.72 -16.32 -1.43
C ALA A 772 -14.14 -16.83 -1.72
N ASP A 773 -14.54 -16.96 -2.99
CA ASP A 773 -15.93 -17.27 -3.38
C ASP A 773 -16.15 -18.70 -3.90
N GLU A 774 -15.15 -19.59 -3.85
CA GLU A 774 -15.39 -21.02 -4.14
C GLU A 774 -15.59 -21.81 -2.84
N PRO A 775 -16.71 -22.56 -2.69
CA PRO A 775 -16.80 -23.56 -1.63
C PRO A 775 -15.67 -24.58 -1.83
N PRO A 776 -15.06 -25.10 -0.75
CA PRO A 776 -13.94 -26.03 -0.87
C PRO A 776 -14.36 -27.25 -1.69
N PHE A 777 -13.71 -27.45 -2.85
CA PHE A 777 -13.82 -28.70 -3.61
C PHE A 777 -13.36 -29.86 -2.72
N SER A 778 -14.28 -30.77 -2.43
CA SER A 778 -14.00 -32.03 -1.75
C SER A 778 -13.07 -32.87 -2.62
N SER A 779 -11.81 -32.99 -2.21
CA SER A 779 -10.89 -33.99 -2.75
C SER A 779 -11.30 -35.37 -2.26
N THR A 780 -12.16 -36.06 -3.01
CA THR A 780 -12.29 -37.52 -2.93
C THR A 780 -11.95 -38.09 -4.31
N SER A 781 -10.65 -38.31 -4.54
CA SER A 781 -10.20 -39.23 -5.58
C SER A 781 -10.44 -40.66 -5.08
N GLY A 782 -11.44 -41.32 -5.65
CA GLY A 782 -11.64 -42.75 -5.49
C GLY A 782 -10.47 -43.52 -6.09
N PHE A 783 -9.82 -44.34 -5.26
CA PHE A 783 -9.09 -45.51 -5.73
C PHE A 783 -10.04 -46.71 -5.60
N THR A 784 -10.48 -47.24 -6.73
CA THR A 784 -11.06 -48.57 -6.84
C THR A 784 -9.95 -49.61 -6.71
N ASN A 785 -10.07 -50.54 -5.76
CA ASN A 785 -9.62 -51.91 -5.94
C ASN A 785 -10.57 -52.88 -5.24
N ILE A 786 -10.79 -53.99 -5.93
CA ILE A 786 -11.84 -55.00 -5.81
C ILE A 786 -11.42 -56.07 -4.79
N SER A 787 -12.33 -56.46 -3.87
CA SER A 787 -12.84 -57.85 -3.71
C SER A 787 -13.49 -58.12 -2.33
N GLU A 788 -14.69 -58.71 -2.37
CA GLU A 788 -15.29 -59.70 -1.44
C GLU A 788 -15.93 -59.27 -0.09
N THR A 789 -17.26 -58.98 -0.16
CA THR A 789 -18.44 -59.60 0.52
C THR A 789 -18.42 -59.98 2.03
N PRO A 790 -19.58 -60.28 2.67
CA PRO A 790 -20.52 -59.28 3.21
C PRO A 790 -20.85 -59.53 4.71
N ALA A 791 -21.07 -58.48 5.50
CA ALA A 791 -21.71 -58.64 6.81
C ALA A 791 -22.64 -57.48 7.20
N THR A 792 -23.85 -57.89 7.51
CA THR A 792 -25.07 -57.18 7.93
C THR A 792 -24.88 -56.27 9.15
N PRO A 793 -25.61 -55.14 9.28
CA PRO A 793 -25.49 -54.25 10.44
C PRO A 793 -26.42 -54.66 11.59
N PRO A 794 -26.04 -54.50 12.87
CA PRO A 794 -26.99 -54.46 13.96
C PRO A 794 -27.37 -53.04 14.36
N SER A 795 -28.65 -52.91 14.63
CA SER A 795 -29.39 -51.79 15.21
C SER A 795 -29.01 -51.47 16.68
N SER A 796 -29.20 -50.22 17.10
CA SER A 796 -29.95 -49.82 18.33
C SER A 796 -29.93 -48.29 18.46
N LYS A 797 -31.07 -47.59 18.31
CA LYS A 797 -32.09 -47.20 19.30
C LYS A 797 -31.59 -46.32 20.48
N ARG A 798 -32.04 -45.05 20.42
CA ARG A 798 -32.57 -44.14 21.48
C ARG A 798 -31.98 -44.20 22.91
N SER A 799 -31.73 -43.03 23.50
CA SER A 799 -32.63 -42.43 24.52
C SER A 799 -32.24 -41.02 24.97
N SER A 800 -33.26 -40.26 25.34
CA SER A 800 -33.29 -38.91 25.92
C SER A 800 -33.29 -38.89 27.47
N SER A 801 -33.17 -37.68 28.02
CA SER A 801 -33.43 -37.24 29.42
C SER A 801 -32.23 -37.32 30.37
N GLN A 802 -32.00 -36.44 31.37
CA GLN A 802 -32.93 -35.80 32.30
C GLN A 802 -32.29 -34.58 33.02
N ARG A 803 -33.14 -33.62 33.44
CA ARG A 803 -32.89 -32.56 34.46
C ARG A 803 -32.86 -33.15 35.89
N PRO A 804 -32.51 -32.32 36.90
CA PRO A 804 -33.25 -32.33 38.17
C PRO A 804 -33.91 -30.97 38.51
N ALA A 805 -35.10 -31.06 39.10
CA ALA A 805 -35.88 -30.05 39.83
C ALA A 805 -35.54 -30.18 41.35
N SER A 806 -35.97 -29.41 42.35
CA SER A 806 -36.69 -28.15 42.61
C SER A 806 -36.67 -28.02 44.15
N ASP A 807 -36.81 -26.82 44.72
CA ASP A 807 -37.54 -26.68 45.98
C ASP A 807 -38.22 -25.31 46.07
N HIS A 808 -39.48 -25.33 46.52
CA HIS A 808 -40.43 -24.23 46.64
C HIS A 808 -40.53 -23.79 48.11
N THR A 809 -40.83 -22.51 48.34
CA THR A 809 -41.77 -22.07 49.40
C THR A 809 -42.42 -20.74 48.99
N ASP A 810 -43.73 -20.68 49.19
CA ASP A 810 -44.66 -19.58 48.91
C ASP A 810 -44.67 -18.52 50.01
N GLU A 811 -45.05 -17.28 49.68
CA GLU A 811 -46.20 -16.57 50.30
C GLU A 811 -46.49 -15.21 49.62
N ALA A 812 -47.77 -14.83 49.64
CA ALA A 812 -48.45 -13.69 49.01
C ALA A 812 -48.10 -12.32 49.67
N GLU A 813 -48.50 -11.11 49.26
CA GLU A 813 -49.78 -10.60 48.74
C GLU A 813 -49.65 -9.08 48.35
N ASN A 814 -50.39 -8.65 47.32
CA ASN A 814 -51.17 -7.40 47.17
C ASN A 814 -50.62 -5.96 46.91
N SER A 815 -51.40 -5.29 46.03
CA SER A 815 -51.64 -3.84 45.80
C SER A 815 -50.65 -3.05 44.91
N SER A 816 -50.99 -2.51 43.73
CA SER A 816 -52.06 -1.59 43.28
C SER A 816 -51.64 -0.10 43.25
N VAL A 817 -51.61 0.46 42.02
CA VAL A 817 -52.26 1.74 41.62
C VAL A 817 -51.43 3.04 41.40
N LYS A 818 -51.67 3.60 40.20
CA LYS A 818 -51.77 5.02 39.74
C LYS A 818 -50.58 5.80 39.13
N ARG A 819 -50.81 6.17 37.86
CA ARG A 819 -50.36 7.40 37.16
C ARG A 819 -51.06 8.64 37.74
N PRO A 820 -50.61 9.86 37.36
CA PRO A 820 -51.47 10.65 36.47
C PRO A 820 -50.74 11.44 35.36
N ARG A 821 -51.54 11.85 34.37
CA ARG A 821 -51.30 12.87 33.32
C ARG A 821 -51.96 14.19 33.74
N SER A 822 -51.46 15.31 33.20
CA SER A 822 -52.15 16.58 32.83
C SER A 822 -51.04 17.64 32.65
N ASP A 823 -51.12 18.72 31.87
CA ASP A 823 -51.94 19.22 30.75
C ASP A 823 -51.14 20.40 30.16
N GLY A 824 -51.41 20.82 28.91
CA GLY A 824 -50.91 22.09 28.34
C GLY A 824 -51.55 23.33 29.01
N PRO A 825 -51.38 24.59 28.51
CA PRO A 825 -51.40 24.94 27.08
C PRO A 825 -50.59 26.19 26.61
N ALA A 826 -50.63 26.41 25.28
CA ALA A 826 -50.76 27.68 24.52
C ALA A 826 -49.64 28.75 24.40
N VAL A 827 -49.63 29.33 23.19
CA VAL A 827 -48.76 30.30 22.48
C VAL A 827 -49.40 31.71 22.56
N PRO A 828 -48.67 32.87 22.56
CA PRO A 828 -48.23 33.63 21.36
C PRO A 828 -46.83 34.31 21.54
N GLY A 829 -45.96 34.49 20.54
CA GLY A 829 -46.12 35.20 19.27
C GLY A 829 -45.66 36.66 19.41
N LEU A 830 -44.51 37.06 18.82
CA LEU A 830 -44.20 38.42 18.28
C LEU A 830 -42.71 38.60 17.89
N PHE A 831 -42.50 39.05 16.65
CA PHE A 831 -41.29 39.69 16.13
C PHE A 831 -41.12 41.11 16.74
N PRO A 832 -39.94 41.78 16.59
CA PRO A 832 -39.76 42.65 15.41
C PRO A 832 -38.37 42.64 14.76
N GLN A 833 -38.40 42.98 13.47
CA GLN A 833 -37.30 43.42 12.61
C GLN A 833 -36.67 44.74 13.09
N GLY A 834 -35.44 45.01 12.61
CA GLY A 834 -34.97 46.38 12.35
C GLY A 834 -33.44 46.50 12.36
N TYR A 835 -32.79 46.51 11.19
CA TYR A 835 -32.26 47.73 10.52
C TYR A 835 -30.89 48.21 11.05
N LEU A 836 -29.82 48.04 10.26
CA LEU A 836 -29.10 49.16 9.59
C LEU A 836 -27.72 48.76 9.04
N ASN A 837 -27.51 49.17 7.79
CA ASN A 837 -26.24 49.33 7.09
C ASN A 837 -25.24 50.18 7.89
N HIS A 838 -23.94 49.88 7.81
CA HIS A 838 -22.99 50.64 6.98
C HIS A 838 -21.51 50.29 7.24
N ARG A 839 -20.77 50.19 6.12
CA ARG A 839 -19.44 50.75 5.84
C ARG A 839 -18.21 50.21 6.60
N SER A 840 -17.34 49.60 5.77
CA SER A 840 -15.87 49.72 5.83
C SER A 840 -15.41 51.19 5.96
N PRO A 841 -14.16 51.46 6.40
CA PRO A 841 -13.02 51.36 5.48
C PRO A 841 -11.70 50.88 6.11
N VAL A 842 -10.89 50.27 5.24
CA VAL A 842 -9.45 50.50 5.02
C VAL A 842 -8.59 50.98 6.21
N ALA A 843 -7.70 50.10 6.65
CA ALA A 843 -6.24 50.31 6.72
C ALA A 843 -5.55 48.95 6.79
#